data_AF-A0A2V5H188-F1
#
_entry.id   AF-A0A2V5H188-F1
#
_cell.length_a   1.000
_cell.length_b   1.000
_cell.length_c   1.000
_cell.angle_alpha   90.00
_cell.angle_beta   90.00
_cell.angle_gamma   90.00
#
_symmetry.space_group_name_H-M   'P 1'
#
loop_
_entity.id
_entity.type
_entity.pdbx_description
1 polymer ?
#
loop_
_entity_poly.entity_id
_entity_poly.type
_entity_poly.pdbx_seq_one_letter_code
_entity_poly.pdbx_strand_id
1 'polypeptide(L)'
;MVHAVPQPPSSRLATPQPPLAFNGDHKSIPLSSTSHPDNPVPEEPRGVRALSVTDINFSISSPSLRDTESTGSESPSPAQTPDTEISSDAEESLKKSSVEDGSEKTRRASTVLISQNSEDMRRILENVGVAGTQKLQPLCCGGGCCRSQPLVNIPTPSVGANVVTPPDNKAYESLKLNVAYLTLDSELTNLVPLPEKTVSFSAIPKSAVDLQLGSANHPPPFVQPHPPYDVFRAPLHHARELTKSGAEKRTYHFDIDVTDYPAESGSVDFVVGGAIGVCPKNKDEEVDDIFNLLGVPKSIRDKKITVRTSKGRWPTIWGDDQPRELITTRRELLNWCSDIQSYAPTKGLFRLLAEYASEPNEKKILSFLASAQGQGAFCDLRTSSHISVSQLLHAFPSSQPPLDHLLSVLNTLMPRFYSLSQDPLLSCKEKGTQTRRLVEVAVTVAESDDWKGGMRTGVGSGFLEQLARQVIEAEKKGIDPSTLDIHVPMFRGLMANPLAKQFTSDGPMLLIGAGVGIAPFRGFVQRRLQSANCANKVWVLQGVRDSLLDELYRGEWGVDEEKVRTVVQSRRGESKYVQEEVRHQADLVWFVINALDGRVFVCGSGKGMGEGVEDALVDVAMAKGNLNMEEAKQFWANKKEAGQYIAETW
;
A
#
# COMPACT_ATOMS: atom_id res chain seq x y z
N MET A 1 89.40 23.25 6.08
CA MET A 1 88.83 24.45 5.44
C MET A 1 88.28 24.08 4.06
N VAL A 2 87.14 23.42 3.85
CA VAL A 2 86.01 22.97 4.69
C VAL A 2 85.24 24.10 5.37
N HIS A 3 84.03 24.39 4.87
CA HIS A 3 82.70 24.27 5.52
C HIS A 3 81.64 24.80 4.51
N ALA A 4 80.72 24.00 3.92
CA ALA A 4 79.48 23.38 4.47
C ALA A 4 78.43 24.46 4.88
N VAL A 5 77.13 24.50 4.54
CA VAL A 5 76.07 23.50 4.20
C VAL A 5 74.78 24.29 3.78
N PRO A 6 73.69 23.68 3.21
CA PRO A 6 72.83 24.24 2.15
C PRO A 6 71.43 24.73 2.59
N GLN A 7 70.66 25.32 1.67
CA GLN A 7 69.20 25.51 1.77
C GLN A 7 68.43 24.82 0.63
N PRO A 8 67.19 24.33 0.88
CA PRO A 8 66.50 23.34 0.04
C PRO A 8 65.68 23.98 -1.11
N PRO A 9 65.26 23.18 -2.12
CA PRO A 9 64.42 23.66 -3.21
C PRO A 9 62.92 23.54 -2.85
N SER A 10 62.12 24.55 -3.18
CA SER A 10 60.66 24.41 -3.22
C SER A 10 60.14 24.51 -4.66
N SER A 11 59.28 23.55 -4.96
CA SER A 11 58.75 23.17 -6.27
C SER A 11 57.67 24.12 -6.79
N ARG A 12 57.58 24.18 -8.12
CA ARG A 12 56.61 24.95 -8.90
C ARG A 12 55.16 24.64 -8.53
N LEU A 13 54.35 25.70 -8.46
CA LEU A 13 52.89 25.71 -8.34
C LEU A 13 52.25 24.93 -9.51
N ALA A 14 51.46 23.91 -9.17
CA ALA A 14 50.58 23.21 -10.09
C ALA A 14 49.22 23.93 -10.16
N THR A 15 48.76 24.19 -11.37
CA THR A 15 47.39 24.61 -11.71
C THR A 15 46.37 23.59 -11.20
N PRO A 16 45.20 24.00 -10.66
CA PRO A 16 44.18 23.08 -10.20
C PRO A 16 43.58 22.33 -11.39
N GLN A 17 43.68 21.00 -11.37
CA GLN A 17 42.93 20.13 -12.27
C GLN A 17 41.44 20.17 -11.93
N PRO A 18 40.53 20.05 -12.91
CA PRO A 18 39.11 19.88 -12.64
C PRO A 18 38.87 18.56 -11.89
N PRO A 19 37.84 18.48 -11.02
CA PRO A 19 37.56 17.25 -10.30
C PRO A 19 37.22 16.12 -11.28
N LEU A 20 37.81 14.95 -11.01
CA LEU A 20 37.60 13.70 -11.70
C LEU A 20 36.11 13.39 -11.81
N ALA A 21 35.65 13.11 -13.03
CA ALA A 21 34.31 12.65 -13.31
C ALA A 21 34.01 11.37 -12.52
N PHE A 22 33.06 11.45 -11.59
CA PHE A 22 32.46 10.28 -10.98
C PHE A 22 31.63 9.56 -12.04
N ASN A 23 32.01 8.31 -12.33
CA ASN A 23 31.14 7.37 -13.03
C ASN A 23 30.03 6.93 -12.07
N GLY A 24 28.83 7.47 -12.27
CA GLY A 24 27.57 7.06 -11.64
C GLY A 24 26.45 7.95 -12.16
N ASP A 25 25.29 7.38 -12.46
CA ASP A 25 24.12 7.99 -13.12
C ASP A 25 23.42 9.13 -12.34
N HIS A 26 24.17 10.07 -11.74
CA HIS A 26 23.62 11.18 -10.94
C HIS A 26 23.55 12.46 -11.76
N LYS A 27 22.35 13.04 -11.84
CA LYS A 27 22.09 14.27 -12.62
C LYS A 27 22.63 15.49 -11.88
N SER A 28 23.35 16.37 -12.58
CA SER A 28 23.78 17.66 -12.03
C SER A 28 22.59 18.52 -11.63
N ILE A 29 22.61 19.07 -10.41
CA ILE A 29 21.58 20.02 -9.96
C ILE A 29 21.62 21.27 -10.87
N PRO A 30 20.52 21.62 -11.54
CA PRO A 30 20.47 22.77 -12.41
C PRO A 30 20.59 24.07 -11.60
N LEU A 31 21.24 25.08 -12.19
CA LEU A 31 21.21 26.44 -11.66
C LEU A 31 19.79 26.99 -11.84
N SER A 32 19.07 27.22 -10.75
CA SER A 32 17.67 27.64 -10.79
C SER A 32 17.53 29.15 -10.59
N SER A 33 16.35 29.69 -10.88
CA SER A 33 16.01 31.10 -10.63
C SER A 33 15.99 31.48 -9.14
N THR A 34 15.94 30.51 -8.22
CA THR A 34 16.14 30.72 -6.77
C THR A 34 17.61 30.76 -6.37
N SER A 35 18.51 30.40 -7.29
CA SER A 35 19.95 30.59 -7.16
C SER A 35 20.41 31.99 -7.62
N HIS A 36 19.48 32.87 -8.01
CA HIS A 36 19.74 34.25 -8.40
C HIS A 36 19.80 35.17 -7.17
N PRO A 37 20.78 36.08 -7.06
CA PRO A 37 20.90 37.00 -5.90
C PRO A 37 19.68 37.91 -5.67
N ASP A 38 18.76 38.02 -6.64
CA ASP A 38 17.58 38.89 -6.61
C ASP A 38 16.26 38.18 -6.29
N ASN A 39 16.28 36.86 -6.08
CA ASN A 39 15.12 36.10 -5.57
C ASN A 39 15.57 35.23 -4.39
N PRO A 40 15.81 35.86 -3.22
CA PRO A 40 16.32 35.14 -2.06
C PRO A 40 15.33 34.05 -1.63
N VAL A 41 15.87 32.97 -1.08
CA VAL A 41 15.12 31.98 -0.27
C VAL A 41 14.09 32.72 0.60
N PRO A 42 12.83 32.25 0.75
CA PRO A 42 11.87 32.88 1.63
C PRO A 42 12.48 33.10 3.02
N GLU A 43 12.77 34.35 3.37
CA GLU A 43 13.33 34.69 4.68
C GLU A 43 12.22 34.59 5.74
N GLU A 44 12.56 34.10 6.94
CA GLU A 44 11.66 34.25 8.09
C GLU A 44 11.38 35.74 8.32
N PRO A 45 10.12 36.15 8.62
CA PRO A 45 9.81 37.55 8.83
C PRO A 45 10.59 38.10 10.03
N ARG A 46 11.63 38.91 9.77
CA ARG A 46 12.26 39.74 10.80
C ARG A 46 11.33 40.90 11.12
N GLY A 47 10.39 40.67 12.04
CA GLY A 47 9.51 41.76 12.49
C GLY A 47 8.14 41.35 13.00
N VAL A 48 8.06 40.36 13.89
CA VAL A 48 6.96 40.36 14.88
C VAL A 48 7.55 40.97 16.14
N ARG A 49 6.92 42.05 16.66
CA ARG A 49 7.32 42.67 17.93
C ARG A 49 7.51 41.58 18.98
N ALA A 50 8.74 41.37 19.41
CA ALA A 50 8.99 40.73 20.70
C ALA A 50 8.31 41.61 21.75
N LEU A 51 7.20 41.15 22.32
CA LEU A 51 6.72 41.70 23.56
C LEU A 51 7.81 41.41 24.58
N SER A 52 8.52 42.46 24.99
CA SER A 52 9.54 42.40 26.03
C SER A 52 8.89 41.89 27.32
N VAL A 53 9.37 40.75 27.81
CA VAL A 53 9.06 40.27 29.16
C VAL A 53 9.76 41.21 30.15
N THR A 54 9.04 42.24 30.57
CA THR A 54 9.34 42.98 31.79
C THR A 54 8.01 43.33 32.44
N ASP A 55 7.93 42.95 33.73
CA ASP A 55 6.91 43.28 34.73
C ASP A 55 5.67 42.39 34.81
N ILE A 56 5.84 41.18 35.35
CA ILE A 56 4.91 40.65 36.37
C ILE A 56 5.73 40.02 37.50
N ASN A 57 6.04 40.84 38.52
CA ASN A 57 6.47 40.39 39.83
C ASN A 57 5.26 39.77 40.57
N PHE A 58 5.37 38.51 40.99
CA PHE A 58 4.56 37.99 42.10
C PHE A 58 5.48 37.60 43.25
N SER A 59 5.45 38.47 44.27
CA SER A 59 6.12 38.33 45.55
C SER A 59 5.39 37.31 46.42
N ILE A 60 6.16 36.46 47.08
CA ILE A 60 5.70 35.54 48.14
C ILE A 60 5.48 36.35 49.42
N SER A 61 4.31 36.20 50.06
CA SER A 61 4.15 36.41 51.50
C SER A 61 2.91 35.69 52.06
N SER A 62 3.15 34.76 52.97
CA SER A 62 2.16 34.14 53.87
C SER A 62 1.79 35.09 55.02
N PRO A 63 0.62 34.89 55.67
CA PRO A 63 0.63 34.76 57.15
C PRO A 63 -0.35 33.68 57.67
N SER A 64 0.14 32.75 58.51
CA SER A 64 -0.08 32.60 59.97
C SER A 64 -1.36 31.83 60.38
N LEU A 65 -1.25 30.58 60.86
CA LEU A 65 -1.08 30.10 62.26
C LEU A 65 -2.37 30.09 63.12
N ARG A 66 -2.82 28.89 63.56
CA ARG A 66 -2.85 28.46 64.99
C ARG A 66 -3.52 27.09 65.21
N ASP A 67 -2.68 26.15 65.63
CA ASP A 67 -2.77 25.07 66.65
C ASP A 67 -4.13 24.51 67.12
N THR A 68 -4.22 23.17 67.16
CA THR A 68 -4.23 22.40 68.42
C THR A 68 -4.00 20.89 68.20
N GLU A 69 -3.26 20.28 69.13
CA GLU A 69 -2.86 18.87 69.23
C GLU A 69 -4.02 17.91 69.57
N SER A 70 -3.99 16.65 69.10
CA SER A 70 -3.95 15.44 69.96
C SER A 70 -4.00 14.12 69.16
N THR A 71 -3.00 13.27 69.42
CA THR A 71 -3.02 11.78 69.54
C THR A 71 -3.84 10.87 68.59
N GLY A 72 -3.14 9.89 67.99
CA GLY A 72 -3.57 8.48 68.03
C GLY A 72 -3.92 7.75 66.73
N SER A 73 -2.95 6.94 66.26
CA SER A 73 -3.06 5.62 65.60
C SER A 73 -3.67 5.40 64.19
N GLU A 74 -2.87 4.59 63.47
CA GLU A 74 -3.14 3.66 62.35
C GLU A 74 -3.18 4.16 60.90
N SER A 75 -2.25 3.61 60.11
CA SER A 75 -2.27 3.57 58.65
C SER A 75 -1.67 2.23 58.20
N PRO A 76 -2.16 1.66 57.09
CA PRO A 76 -1.33 0.85 56.21
C PRO A 76 -1.18 1.48 54.82
N SER A 77 0.02 1.31 54.26
CA SER A 77 0.51 1.77 52.95
C SER A 77 -0.07 0.99 51.75
N PRO A 78 0.25 1.42 50.51
CA PRO A 78 1.10 0.54 49.69
C PRO A 78 2.26 1.27 48.98
N ALA A 79 3.27 0.46 48.63
CA ALA A 79 4.64 0.84 48.28
C ALA A 79 4.92 0.94 46.77
N GLN A 80 5.97 1.71 46.47
CA GLN A 80 6.60 2.01 45.19
C GLN A 80 7.68 0.98 44.79
N THR A 81 7.97 0.90 43.49
CA THR A 81 9.21 0.34 42.91
C THR A 81 10.20 1.47 42.57
N PRO A 82 11.52 1.20 42.60
CA PRO A 82 12.49 2.00 41.84
C PRO A 82 13.50 1.19 41.01
N ASP A 83 14.12 1.93 40.07
CA ASP A 83 15.17 1.60 39.11
C ASP A 83 16.55 1.21 39.72
N THR A 84 17.48 0.67 38.91
CA THR A 84 18.71 1.36 38.39
C THR A 84 19.92 0.40 38.12
N GLU A 85 20.54 0.57 36.93
CA GLU A 85 22.00 0.60 36.60
C GLU A 85 22.92 -0.61 36.27
N ILE A 86 24.07 -0.23 35.69
CA ILE A 86 24.94 -0.78 34.61
C ILE A 86 26.26 -1.39 35.15
N SER A 87 26.90 -2.36 34.46
CA SER A 87 28.39 -2.48 34.37
C SER A 87 28.88 -3.43 33.26
N SER A 88 30.17 -3.31 32.89
CA SER A 88 30.88 -3.69 31.66
C SER A 88 31.80 -4.93 31.74
N ASP A 89 32.28 -5.32 30.54
CA ASP A 89 33.60 -5.91 30.17
C ASP A 89 33.84 -7.43 29.92
N ALA A 90 34.35 -7.64 28.69
CA ALA A 90 35.51 -8.45 28.22
C ALA A 90 35.49 -10.00 28.04
N GLU A 91 35.56 -10.36 26.74
CA GLU A 91 36.35 -11.37 26.00
C GLU A 91 36.68 -12.81 26.47
N GLU A 92 36.46 -13.72 25.50
CA GLU A 92 37.28 -14.85 25.00
C GLU A 92 36.96 -16.34 25.33
N SER A 93 36.60 -17.04 24.23
CA SER A 93 37.04 -18.38 23.80
C SER A 93 36.29 -19.69 24.21
N LEU A 94 35.70 -20.31 23.17
CA LEU A 94 35.62 -21.73 22.82
C LEU A 94 35.11 -22.77 23.85
N LYS A 95 33.89 -23.31 23.60
CA LYS A 95 33.65 -24.76 23.42
C LYS A 95 32.24 -25.07 22.91
N LYS A 96 32.18 -25.95 21.89
CA LYS A 96 30.98 -26.63 21.38
C LYS A 96 30.37 -27.53 22.46
N SER A 97 29.06 -27.43 22.67
CA SER A 97 28.20 -28.60 22.91
C SER A 97 26.74 -28.28 22.62
N SER A 98 26.14 -29.16 21.84
CA SER A 98 24.76 -29.25 21.36
C SER A 98 23.70 -29.34 22.46
N VAL A 99 22.63 -28.53 22.38
CA VAL A 99 21.24 -28.91 22.71
C VAL A 99 20.30 -28.02 21.89
N GLU A 100 19.30 -28.65 21.25
CA GLU A 100 18.21 -28.04 20.51
C GLU A 100 17.24 -27.32 21.47
N ASP A 101 16.84 -26.09 21.14
CA ASP A 101 15.58 -25.54 21.65
C ASP A 101 14.90 -24.66 20.59
N GLY A 102 13.62 -24.94 20.37
CA GLY A 102 12.78 -24.38 19.34
C GLY A 102 12.22 -23.03 19.78
N SER A 103 12.63 -21.96 19.10
CA SER A 103 11.90 -20.68 19.13
C SER A 103 11.29 -20.41 17.77
N GLU A 104 9.96 -20.40 17.74
CA GLU A 104 9.16 -19.99 16.58
C GLU A 104 9.45 -18.51 16.24
N LYS A 105 10.25 -18.30 15.20
CA LYS A 105 10.40 -16.96 14.60
C LYS A 105 9.15 -16.62 13.79
N THR A 106 8.44 -15.60 14.24
CA THR A 106 7.39 -14.92 13.47
C THR A 106 7.96 -14.39 12.15
N ARG A 107 7.56 -15.00 11.03
CA ARG A 107 7.96 -14.56 9.69
C ARG A 107 7.16 -13.30 9.32
N ARG A 108 7.82 -12.14 9.27
CA ARG A 108 7.34 -10.97 8.53
C ARG A 108 7.46 -11.26 7.03
N ALA A 109 6.36 -11.15 6.29
CA ALA A 109 6.40 -11.17 4.83
C ALA A 109 7.00 -9.85 4.35
N SER A 110 8.25 -9.90 3.85
CA SER A 110 8.88 -8.81 3.11
C SER A 110 8.46 -8.91 1.65
N THR A 111 7.78 -7.89 1.13
CA THR A 111 7.49 -7.74 -0.30
C THR A 111 8.54 -6.84 -0.94
N VAL A 112 9.75 -7.36 -1.14
CA VAL A 112 10.73 -6.76 -2.04
C VAL A 112 10.59 -7.44 -3.40
N LEU A 113 10.24 -6.68 -4.43
CA LEU A 113 10.15 -7.15 -5.81
C LEU A 113 11.57 -7.29 -6.38
N ILE A 114 12.04 -8.53 -6.58
CA ILE A 114 13.42 -8.79 -7.01
C ILE A 114 13.56 -8.87 -8.54
N SER A 115 12.50 -9.19 -9.28
CA SER A 115 12.53 -9.28 -10.74
C SER A 115 11.14 -9.16 -11.35
N GLN A 116 11.07 -8.61 -12.58
CA GLN A 116 9.83 -8.37 -13.32
C GLN A 116 9.62 -9.34 -14.48
N ASN A 117 10.64 -10.10 -14.90
CA ASN A 117 10.52 -11.11 -15.95
C ASN A 117 11.66 -12.16 -15.83
N SER A 118 11.54 -13.23 -16.61
CA SER A 118 12.50 -14.33 -16.60
C SER A 118 13.90 -13.94 -17.12
N GLU A 119 14.03 -12.84 -17.88
CA GLU A 119 15.31 -12.32 -18.39
C GLU A 119 16.10 -11.51 -17.34
N ASP A 120 15.42 -10.70 -16.53
CA ASP A 120 16.00 -9.94 -15.42
C ASP A 120 16.59 -10.90 -14.36
N MET A 121 15.88 -11.99 -14.05
CA MET A 121 16.43 -13.04 -13.17
C MET A 121 17.69 -13.68 -13.76
N ARG A 122 17.75 -13.92 -15.08
CA ARG A 122 18.94 -14.50 -15.72
C ARG A 122 20.13 -13.56 -15.62
N ARG A 123 19.96 -12.26 -15.85
CA ARG A 123 21.03 -11.26 -15.67
C ARG A 123 21.52 -11.16 -14.22
N ILE A 124 20.62 -11.24 -13.25
CA ILE A 124 20.97 -11.22 -11.82
C ILE A 124 21.74 -12.49 -11.44
N LEU A 125 21.37 -13.65 -12.00
CA LEU A 125 22.02 -14.94 -11.74
C LEU A 125 23.38 -15.10 -12.44
N GLU A 126 23.61 -14.42 -13.57
CA GLU A 126 24.92 -14.41 -14.25
C GLU A 126 25.98 -13.60 -13.50
N ASN A 127 25.58 -12.53 -12.79
CA ASN A 127 26.49 -11.67 -12.03
C ASN A 127 26.83 -12.18 -10.63
N VAL A 128 26.03 -13.07 -10.07
CA VAL A 128 26.23 -13.62 -8.72
C VAL A 128 26.53 -15.10 -8.87
N GLY A 129 27.83 -15.43 -8.93
CA GLY A 129 28.31 -16.81 -9.04
C GLY A 129 27.71 -17.75 -7.98
N VAL A 130 27.99 -19.05 -8.11
CA VAL A 130 27.36 -20.20 -7.43
C VAL A 130 27.04 -20.01 -5.93
N ALA A 131 27.77 -19.15 -5.21
CA ALA A 131 27.53 -18.79 -3.81
C ALA A 131 26.32 -17.87 -3.51
N GLY A 132 25.74 -17.17 -4.50
CA GLY A 132 24.58 -16.27 -4.31
C GLY A 132 23.23 -16.97 -4.10
N THR A 133 23.16 -18.25 -4.45
CA THR A 133 21.91 -19.03 -4.45
C THR A 133 21.36 -19.33 -3.05
N GLN A 134 22.18 -19.25 -1.99
CA GLN A 134 21.73 -19.51 -0.61
C GLN A 134 21.01 -18.33 0.06
N LYS A 135 21.16 -17.08 -0.43
CA LYS A 135 20.51 -15.90 0.20
C LYS A 135 19.21 -15.42 -0.49
N LEU A 136 18.90 -15.90 -1.70
CA LEU A 136 17.71 -15.50 -2.48
C LEU A 136 16.58 -16.54 -2.50
N GLN A 137 16.82 -17.72 -1.92
CA GLN A 137 15.90 -18.86 -1.92
C GLN A 137 14.49 -18.60 -1.33
N PRO A 138 14.29 -17.74 -0.30
CA PRO A 138 12.96 -17.50 0.26
C PRO A 138 12.16 -16.36 -0.40
N LEU A 139 12.77 -15.53 -1.26
CA LEU A 139 12.18 -14.25 -1.71
C LEU A 139 11.74 -14.23 -3.19
N CYS A 140 12.01 -15.31 -3.95
CA CYS A 140 11.55 -15.46 -5.32
C CYS A 140 10.64 -16.68 -5.47
N CYS A 141 9.39 -16.45 -5.89
CA CYS A 141 8.46 -17.45 -6.42
C CYS A 141 8.34 -18.79 -5.65
N GLY A 142 8.35 -18.78 -4.31
CA GLY A 142 8.17 -20.00 -3.52
C GLY A 142 9.31 -21.02 -3.64
N GLY A 143 10.55 -20.57 -3.93
CA GLY A 143 11.76 -21.42 -3.83
C GLY A 143 12.05 -22.32 -5.04
N GLY A 144 11.40 -22.10 -6.20
CA GLY A 144 11.53 -22.96 -7.38
C GLY A 144 12.12 -22.32 -8.65
N CYS A 145 12.38 -21.01 -8.68
CA CYS A 145 12.75 -20.30 -9.91
C CYS A 145 14.05 -20.82 -10.55
N CYS A 146 14.98 -21.36 -9.74
CA CYS A 146 16.26 -21.92 -10.20
C CYS A 146 16.17 -23.39 -10.66
N ARG A 147 14.96 -23.97 -10.77
CA ARG A 147 14.74 -25.38 -11.12
C ARG A 147 13.88 -25.55 -12.39
N SER A 148 13.96 -24.62 -13.34
CA SER A 148 13.28 -24.78 -14.63
C SER A 148 13.84 -25.99 -15.38
N GLN A 149 12.99 -26.97 -15.66
CA GLN A 149 13.33 -28.10 -16.53
C GLN A 149 12.66 -27.87 -17.87
N PRO A 150 13.37 -27.39 -18.91
CA PRO A 150 12.75 -27.17 -20.21
C PRO A 150 12.18 -28.49 -20.74
N LEU A 151 11.04 -28.42 -21.42
CA LEU A 151 10.54 -29.55 -22.19
C LEU A 151 11.63 -29.94 -23.21
N VAL A 152 11.92 -31.24 -23.32
CA VAL A 152 12.94 -31.74 -24.25
C VAL A 152 12.45 -31.47 -25.68
N ASN A 153 13.28 -30.79 -26.47
CA ASN A 153 13.03 -30.56 -27.89
C ASN A 153 13.02 -31.93 -28.60
N ILE A 154 11.83 -32.44 -28.94
CA ILE A 154 11.72 -33.65 -29.75
C ILE A 154 12.12 -33.27 -31.19
N PRO A 155 13.23 -33.78 -31.74
CA PRO A 155 13.63 -33.44 -33.10
C PRO A 155 12.62 -34.07 -34.06
N THR A 156 11.90 -33.21 -34.80
CA THR A 156 10.83 -33.55 -35.77
C THR A 156 9.58 -34.17 -35.13
N PRO A 157 8.36 -33.73 -35.48
CA PRO A 157 7.15 -34.44 -35.07
C PRO A 157 7.20 -35.81 -35.72
N SER A 158 7.55 -36.84 -34.95
CA SER A 158 7.29 -38.21 -35.34
C SER A 158 5.80 -38.29 -35.64
N VAL A 159 5.44 -38.76 -36.83
CA VAL A 159 4.06 -39.08 -37.20
C VAL A 159 3.50 -39.99 -36.10
N GLY A 160 2.67 -39.44 -35.21
CA GLY A 160 2.20 -40.13 -34.00
C GLY A 160 2.42 -39.42 -32.66
N ALA A 161 3.03 -38.22 -32.60
CA ALA A 161 3.10 -37.46 -31.34
C ALA A 161 1.70 -36.96 -30.92
N ASN A 162 1.25 -37.31 -29.71
CA ASN A 162 -0.01 -36.82 -29.13
C ASN A 162 0.14 -35.37 -28.67
N VAL A 163 0.18 -34.45 -29.63
CA VAL A 163 0.34 -33.01 -29.36
C VAL A 163 -0.86 -32.50 -28.55
N VAL A 164 -0.57 -31.68 -27.52
CA VAL A 164 -1.63 -31.03 -26.75
C VAL A 164 -2.33 -30.01 -27.64
N THR A 165 -3.65 -30.14 -27.78
CA THR A 165 -4.47 -29.14 -28.48
C THR A 165 -5.01 -28.15 -27.45
N PRO A 166 -4.62 -26.86 -27.50
CA PRO A 166 -5.13 -25.87 -26.56
C PRO A 166 -6.63 -25.60 -26.78
N PRO A 167 -7.36 -25.17 -25.74
CA PRO A 167 -8.74 -24.71 -25.88
C PRO A 167 -8.88 -23.54 -26.86
N ASP A 168 -9.83 -23.66 -27.78
CA ASP A 168 -10.17 -22.62 -28.76
C ASP A 168 -11.20 -21.64 -28.18
N ASN A 169 -10.72 -20.78 -27.28
CA ASN A 169 -11.54 -19.71 -26.70
C ASN A 169 -10.71 -18.48 -26.35
N LYS A 170 -11.36 -17.31 -26.39
CA LYS A 170 -10.72 -16.01 -26.13
C LYS A 170 -10.05 -15.93 -24.75
N ALA A 171 -10.64 -16.58 -23.73
CA ALA A 171 -10.08 -16.58 -22.39
C ALA A 171 -8.71 -17.27 -22.37
N TYR A 172 -8.57 -18.43 -23.02
CA TYR A 172 -7.30 -19.14 -23.15
C TYR A 172 -6.30 -18.36 -24.01
N GLU A 173 -6.71 -17.85 -25.17
CA GLU A 173 -5.84 -17.05 -26.06
C GLU A 173 -5.24 -15.85 -25.34
N SER A 174 -6.03 -15.16 -24.50
CA SER A 174 -5.59 -14.01 -23.72
C SER A 174 -4.52 -14.34 -22.67
N LEU A 175 -4.40 -15.60 -22.23
CA LEU A 175 -3.35 -16.05 -21.33
C LEU A 175 -1.97 -16.09 -22.00
N LYS A 176 -1.91 -16.07 -23.35
CA LYS A 176 -0.68 -16.10 -24.15
C LYS A 176 0.30 -17.21 -23.72
N LEU A 177 -0.25 -18.37 -23.36
CA LEU A 177 0.52 -19.51 -22.90
C LEU A 177 1.28 -20.18 -24.04
N ASN A 178 2.60 -20.33 -23.87
CA ASN A 178 3.41 -21.12 -24.79
C ASN A 178 3.41 -22.60 -24.36
N VAL A 179 2.62 -23.40 -25.07
CA VAL A 179 2.53 -24.86 -24.89
C VAL A 179 3.02 -25.65 -26.11
N ALA A 180 3.79 -25.03 -27.01
CA ALA A 180 4.14 -25.59 -28.32
C ALA A 180 4.87 -26.94 -28.26
N TYR A 181 5.62 -27.20 -27.19
CA TYR A 181 6.39 -28.44 -26.99
C TYR A 181 5.70 -29.44 -26.05
N LEU A 182 4.49 -29.12 -25.57
CA LEU A 182 3.76 -29.98 -24.65
C LEU A 182 2.99 -31.05 -25.42
N THR A 183 3.21 -32.30 -25.04
CA THR A 183 2.47 -33.46 -25.55
C THR A 183 1.74 -34.15 -24.40
N LEU A 184 0.70 -34.94 -24.70
CA LEU A 184 0.01 -35.73 -23.68
C LEU A 184 0.96 -36.74 -23.01
N ASP A 185 2.00 -37.17 -23.73
CA ASP A 185 3.02 -38.11 -23.25
C ASP A 185 4.17 -37.43 -22.49
N SER A 186 4.24 -36.10 -22.46
CA SER A 186 5.33 -35.36 -21.78
C SER A 186 5.36 -35.68 -20.29
N GLU A 187 6.48 -36.17 -19.76
CA GLU A 187 6.61 -36.43 -18.32
C GLU A 187 6.65 -35.10 -17.53
N LEU A 188 5.77 -34.98 -16.54
CA LEU A 188 5.70 -33.84 -15.64
C LEU A 188 6.19 -34.26 -14.27
N THR A 189 7.25 -33.62 -13.78
CA THR A 189 7.87 -33.94 -12.49
C THR A 189 7.67 -32.81 -11.50
N ASN A 190 7.82 -33.12 -10.21
CA ASN A 190 7.60 -32.17 -9.11
C ASN A 190 6.26 -31.43 -9.22
N LEU A 191 5.21 -32.17 -9.59
CA LEU A 191 3.85 -31.65 -9.60
C LEU A 191 3.48 -31.24 -8.17
N VAL A 192 2.94 -30.03 -8.01
CA VAL A 192 2.42 -29.58 -6.72
C VAL A 192 1.35 -30.58 -6.25
N PRO A 193 1.38 -31.02 -4.98
CA PRO A 193 0.36 -31.93 -4.45
C PRO A 193 -1.02 -31.28 -4.55
N LEU A 194 -2.06 -32.09 -4.69
CA LEU A 194 -3.44 -31.60 -4.64
C LEU A 194 -3.64 -30.85 -3.31
N PRO A 195 -4.11 -29.59 -3.34
CA PRO A 195 -4.39 -28.86 -2.12
C PRO A 195 -5.36 -29.61 -1.21
N GLU A 196 -5.19 -29.46 0.09
CA GLU A 196 -6.12 -30.04 1.06
C GLU A 196 -7.47 -29.31 0.99
N LYS A 197 -8.56 -30.08 1.03
CA LYS A 197 -9.91 -29.54 1.12
C LYS A 197 -10.22 -29.13 2.57
N THR A 198 -9.93 -27.88 2.92
CA THR A 198 -10.11 -27.34 4.27
C THR A 198 -11.52 -26.81 4.55
N VAL A 199 -12.30 -26.54 3.51
CA VAL A 199 -13.68 -26.02 3.61
C VAL A 199 -14.68 -27.12 3.28
N SER A 200 -15.78 -27.16 4.03
CA SER A 200 -16.91 -28.06 3.77
C SER A 200 -18.25 -27.39 4.05
N PHE A 201 -19.29 -27.85 3.35
CA PHE A 201 -20.66 -27.38 3.50
C PHE A 201 -21.56 -28.46 4.09
N SER A 202 -22.45 -28.06 4.97
CA SER A 202 -23.49 -28.92 5.54
C SER A 202 -24.82 -28.17 5.64
N ALA A 203 -25.91 -28.93 5.84
CA ALA A 203 -27.21 -28.34 6.10
C ALA A 203 -27.20 -27.55 7.40
N ILE A 204 -27.97 -26.47 7.46
CA ILE A 204 -28.09 -25.69 8.69
C ILE A 204 -28.69 -26.53 9.82
N PRO A 205 -28.25 -26.34 11.08
CA PRO A 205 -28.87 -26.98 12.22
C PRO A 205 -30.30 -26.46 12.39
N LYS A 206 -31.19 -27.30 12.95
CA LYS A 206 -32.60 -26.93 13.20
C LYS A 206 -32.74 -25.65 14.04
N SER A 207 -31.79 -25.41 14.94
CA SER A 207 -31.75 -24.21 15.80
C SER A 207 -31.49 -22.91 15.05
N ALA A 208 -30.97 -22.96 13.82
CA ALA A 208 -30.59 -21.77 13.06
C ALA A 208 -31.48 -21.51 11.82
N VAL A 209 -32.61 -22.21 11.71
CA VAL A 209 -33.57 -22.02 10.61
C VAL A 209 -34.11 -20.60 10.59
N ASP A 210 -34.40 -20.04 11.76
CA ASP A 210 -34.95 -18.68 11.90
C ASP A 210 -33.86 -17.59 11.99
N LEU A 211 -32.57 -17.96 11.96
CA LEU A 211 -31.46 -17.01 11.98
C LEU A 211 -31.53 -16.09 10.75
N GLN A 212 -31.62 -14.79 10.98
CA GLN A 212 -31.55 -13.77 9.94
C GLN A 212 -30.09 -13.44 9.64
N LEU A 213 -29.72 -13.42 8.37
CA LEU A 213 -28.41 -12.95 7.92
C LEU A 213 -28.41 -11.42 7.80
N GLY A 214 -27.22 -10.84 7.71
CA GLY A 214 -27.05 -9.40 7.55
C GLY A 214 -27.55 -8.86 6.20
N SER A 215 -27.44 -7.54 6.01
CA SER A 215 -27.79 -6.91 4.74
C SER A 215 -26.84 -7.34 3.62
N ALA A 216 -27.37 -7.56 2.41
CA ALA A 216 -26.56 -7.93 1.24
C ALA A 216 -25.51 -6.87 0.83
N ASN A 217 -25.68 -5.62 1.27
CA ASN A 217 -24.80 -4.49 0.99
C ASN A 217 -23.79 -4.22 2.12
N HIS A 218 -23.67 -5.14 3.08
CA HIS A 218 -22.71 -5.07 4.17
C HIS A 218 -22.06 -6.45 4.36
N PRO A 219 -20.76 -6.51 4.68
CA PRO A 219 -20.11 -7.80 4.93
C PRO A 219 -20.75 -8.54 6.11
N PRO A 220 -20.75 -9.89 6.11
CA PRO A 220 -21.22 -10.67 7.24
C PRO A 220 -20.47 -10.34 8.54
N PRO A 221 -21.08 -10.53 9.73
CA PRO A 221 -20.48 -10.13 11.01
C PRO A 221 -19.17 -10.83 11.39
N PHE A 222 -18.77 -11.89 10.69
CA PHE A 222 -17.49 -12.58 10.89
C PHE A 222 -16.36 -12.02 10.02
N VAL A 223 -16.68 -11.14 9.06
CA VAL A 223 -15.73 -10.42 8.21
C VAL A 223 -15.35 -9.10 8.91
N GLN A 224 -14.65 -9.22 10.04
CA GLN A 224 -14.29 -8.07 10.89
C GLN A 224 -12.82 -7.70 10.79
N PRO A 225 -12.47 -6.40 10.93
CA PRO A 225 -11.11 -5.90 11.04
C PRO A 225 -10.34 -6.46 12.25
N HIS A 226 -9.07 -6.05 12.39
CA HIS A 226 -8.33 -6.40 13.60
C HIS A 226 -9.07 -5.84 14.83
N PRO A 227 -9.31 -6.64 15.90
CA PRO A 227 -9.93 -6.15 17.12
C PRO A 227 -9.21 -4.91 17.66
N PRO A 228 -9.92 -3.95 18.29
CA PRO A 228 -11.32 -3.97 18.72
C PRO A 228 -12.32 -3.42 17.69
N TYR A 229 -11.91 -3.26 16.42
CA TYR A 229 -12.75 -2.59 15.43
C TYR A 229 -13.79 -3.53 14.82
N ASP A 230 -14.95 -2.97 14.51
CA ASP A 230 -15.99 -3.61 13.69
C ASP A 230 -16.13 -2.87 12.35
N VAL A 231 -16.67 -3.54 11.33
CA VAL A 231 -17.04 -2.88 10.09
C VAL A 231 -18.27 -2.00 10.34
N PHE A 232 -18.07 -0.70 10.24
CA PHE A 232 -19.13 0.30 10.28
C PHE A 232 -19.78 0.48 8.91
N ARG A 233 -21.11 0.54 8.87
CA ARG A 233 -21.89 0.82 7.65
C ARG A 233 -22.03 2.33 7.50
N ALA A 234 -21.01 3.01 6.99
CA ALA A 234 -20.97 4.48 6.91
C ALA A 234 -21.85 5.02 5.77
N PRO A 235 -22.81 5.92 6.01
CA PRO A 235 -23.57 6.56 4.93
C PRO A 235 -22.66 7.36 4.00
N LEU A 236 -22.87 7.23 2.68
CA LEU A 236 -22.19 8.07 1.70
C LEU A 236 -22.95 9.39 1.55
N HIS A 237 -22.38 10.49 2.04
CA HIS A 237 -23.06 11.78 2.00
C HIS A 237 -23.04 12.39 0.60
N HIS A 238 -21.90 12.34 -0.07
CA HIS A 238 -21.71 12.92 -1.40
C HIS A 238 -20.49 12.31 -2.09
N ALA A 239 -20.47 12.33 -3.42
CA ALA A 239 -19.34 11.88 -4.22
C ALA A 239 -19.28 12.63 -5.55
N ARG A 240 -18.08 12.99 -6.00
CA ARG A 240 -17.86 13.71 -7.26
C ARG A 240 -16.61 13.22 -7.99
N GLU A 241 -16.58 13.37 -9.31
CA GLU A 241 -15.38 13.13 -10.10
C GLU A 241 -14.44 14.35 -9.99
N LEU A 242 -13.18 14.12 -9.61
CA LEU A 242 -12.13 15.15 -9.55
C LEU A 242 -11.46 15.39 -10.90
N THR A 243 -11.40 14.34 -11.73
CA THR A 243 -10.80 14.39 -13.05
C THR A 243 -11.81 14.86 -14.08
N LYS A 244 -11.34 15.49 -15.17
CA LYS A 244 -12.21 15.87 -16.28
C LYS A 244 -12.32 14.75 -17.31
N SER A 245 -13.38 14.83 -18.13
CA SER A 245 -13.54 13.94 -19.29
C SER A 245 -12.29 13.97 -20.18
N GLY A 246 -11.81 12.79 -20.56
CA GLY A 246 -10.58 12.62 -21.34
C GLY A 246 -9.31 12.41 -20.49
N ALA A 247 -9.38 12.51 -19.16
CA ALA A 247 -8.27 12.09 -18.30
C ALA A 247 -8.00 10.59 -18.45
N GLU A 248 -6.72 10.20 -18.46
CA GLU A 248 -6.31 8.78 -18.60
C GLU A 248 -6.79 7.93 -17.43
N LYS A 249 -6.85 8.49 -16.22
CA LYS A 249 -7.35 7.80 -15.03
C LYS A 249 -8.46 8.63 -14.40
N ARG A 250 -9.55 7.96 -14.03
CA ARG A 250 -10.69 8.55 -13.33
C ARG A 250 -10.39 8.59 -11.84
N THR A 251 -10.60 9.74 -11.20
CA THR A 251 -10.43 9.89 -9.75
C THR A 251 -11.69 10.49 -9.15
N TYR A 252 -12.20 9.86 -8.11
CA TYR A 252 -13.41 10.28 -7.40
C TYR A 252 -13.07 10.75 -5.99
N HIS A 253 -13.81 11.73 -5.52
CA HIS A 253 -13.82 12.23 -4.15
C HIS A 253 -15.10 11.76 -3.47
N PHE A 254 -14.99 11.41 -2.18
CA PHE A 254 -16.09 10.90 -1.37
C PHE A 254 -16.16 11.64 -0.04
N ASP A 255 -17.36 12.10 0.31
CA ASP A 255 -17.73 12.61 1.62
C ASP A 255 -18.48 11.50 2.37
N ILE A 256 -17.88 10.92 3.40
CA ILE A 256 -18.44 9.79 4.15
C ILE A 256 -18.89 10.28 5.53
N ASP A 257 -20.15 10.01 5.89
CA ASP A 257 -20.71 10.40 7.19
C ASP A 257 -20.26 9.43 8.29
N VAL A 258 -19.61 9.99 9.30
CA VAL A 258 -19.09 9.29 10.48
C VAL A 258 -19.64 9.90 11.78
N THR A 259 -20.76 10.62 11.71
CA THR A 259 -21.44 11.19 12.88
C THR A 259 -21.70 10.12 13.95
N ASP A 260 -22.26 8.99 13.52
CA ASP A 260 -22.62 7.86 14.39
C ASP A 260 -21.54 6.78 14.46
N TYR A 261 -20.32 7.08 14.01
CA TYR A 261 -19.22 6.12 14.11
C TYR A 261 -18.91 5.86 15.60
N PRO A 262 -18.85 4.59 16.05
CA PRO A 262 -18.69 4.26 17.47
C PRO A 262 -17.45 4.91 18.09
N ALA A 263 -17.60 5.45 19.30
CA ALA A 263 -16.46 5.88 20.09
C ALA A 263 -15.63 4.65 20.46
N GLU A 264 -14.37 4.64 20.04
CA GLU A 264 -13.46 3.54 20.33
C GLU A 264 -12.76 3.75 21.68
N SER A 265 -12.18 2.69 22.24
CA SER A 265 -11.51 2.76 23.54
C SER A 265 -10.20 3.55 23.45
N GLY A 266 -10.02 4.49 24.40
CA GLY A 266 -9.00 5.54 24.32
C GLY A 266 -9.48 6.68 23.43
N SER A 267 -9.10 7.92 23.72
CA SER A 267 -9.52 9.14 23.01
C SER A 267 -8.97 9.23 21.58
N VAL A 268 -9.21 8.21 20.76
CA VAL A 268 -8.66 8.03 19.43
C VAL A 268 -9.74 8.33 18.41
N ASP A 269 -9.49 9.31 17.55
CA ASP A 269 -10.42 9.78 16.54
C ASP A 269 -9.78 9.78 15.14
N PHE A 270 -10.55 10.10 14.10
CA PHE A 270 -10.02 10.41 12.78
C PHE A 270 -9.17 11.69 12.84
N VAL A 271 -7.96 11.64 12.29
CA VAL A 271 -7.04 12.79 12.26
C VAL A 271 -6.38 12.93 10.89
N VAL A 272 -5.80 14.10 10.63
CA VAL A 272 -4.98 14.35 9.44
C VAL A 272 -3.87 13.31 9.30
N GLY A 273 -3.68 12.76 8.10
CA GLY A 273 -2.73 11.67 7.85
C GLY A 273 -3.24 10.29 8.28
N GLY A 274 -4.43 10.22 8.87
CA GLY A 274 -5.16 8.97 9.10
C GLY A 274 -5.66 8.33 7.81
N ALA A 275 -6.20 7.13 7.93
CA ALA A 275 -6.76 6.37 6.82
C ALA A 275 -8.00 5.59 7.27
N ILE A 276 -8.80 5.17 6.29
CA ILE A 276 -9.94 4.27 6.48
C ILE A 276 -9.66 2.95 5.77
N GLY A 277 -10.09 1.83 6.35
CA GLY A 277 -10.14 0.55 5.67
C GLY A 277 -11.55 0.32 5.14
N VAL A 278 -11.69 0.03 3.84
CA VAL A 278 -12.97 -0.31 3.20
C VAL A 278 -12.98 -1.80 2.90
N CYS A 279 -14.05 -2.50 3.25
CA CYS A 279 -14.28 -3.90 2.91
C CYS A 279 -15.08 -3.98 1.61
N PRO A 280 -14.46 -4.11 0.42
CA PRO A 280 -15.22 -4.05 -0.82
C PRO A 280 -15.96 -5.36 -1.10
N LYS A 281 -17.06 -5.25 -1.83
CA LYS A 281 -17.81 -6.39 -2.38
C LYS A 281 -17.28 -6.75 -3.76
N ASN A 282 -17.12 -8.04 -4.07
CA ASN A 282 -16.95 -8.47 -5.46
C ASN A 282 -18.22 -8.15 -6.29
N LYS A 283 -18.04 -7.92 -7.59
CA LYS A 283 -19.15 -7.65 -8.52
C LYS A 283 -20.07 -8.87 -8.60
N ASP A 284 -21.38 -8.66 -8.50
CA ASP A 284 -22.35 -9.76 -8.51
C ASP A 284 -22.30 -10.52 -9.84
N GLU A 285 -22.01 -9.84 -10.96
CA GLU A 285 -21.88 -10.47 -12.28
C GLU A 285 -20.73 -11.47 -12.34
N GLU A 286 -19.58 -11.14 -11.74
CA GLU A 286 -18.41 -12.04 -11.70
C GLU A 286 -18.66 -13.24 -10.77
N VAL A 287 -19.37 -13.03 -9.66
CA VAL A 287 -19.75 -14.11 -8.75
C VAL A 287 -20.76 -15.07 -9.39
N ASP A 288 -21.75 -14.54 -10.10
CA ASP A 288 -22.71 -15.36 -10.83
C ASP A 288 -22.07 -16.10 -12.01
N ASP A 289 -21.10 -15.50 -12.71
CA ASP A 289 -20.31 -16.16 -13.76
C ASP A 289 -19.54 -17.37 -13.21
N ILE A 290 -18.84 -17.22 -12.08
CA ILE A 290 -18.17 -18.33 -11.40
C ILE A 290 -19.16 -19.42 -11.01
N PHE A 291 -20.32 -19.08 -10.43
CA PHE A 291 -21.33 -20.09 -10.10
C PHE A 291 -21.86 -20.85 -11.32
N ASN A 292 -22.02 -20.16 -12.46
CA ASN A 292 -22.46 -20.80 -13.69
C ASN A 292 -21.40 -21.80 -14.20
N LEU A 293 -20.13 -21.40 -14.22
CA LEU A 293 -19.02 -22.25 -14.67
C LEU A 293 -18.81 -23.47 -13.79
N LEU A 294 -19.00 -23.33 -12.47
CA LEU A 294 -18.93 -24.45 -11.52
C LEU A 294 -20.22 -25.28 -11.45
N GLY A 295 -21.23 -24.97 -12.26
CA GLY A 295 -22.49 -25.70 -12.29
C GLY A 295 -23.34 -25.59 -11.01
N VAL A 296 -23.14 -24.55 -10.19
CA VAL A 296 -23.90 -24.35 -8.93
C VAL A 296 -25.31 -23.84 -9.25
N PRO A 297 -26.38 -24.61 -8.95
CA PRO A 297 -27.74 -24.22 -9.29
C PRO A 297 -28.17 -22.91 -8.61
N LYS A 298 -28.89 -22.04 -9.34
CA LYS A 298 -29.39 -20.76 -8.80
C LYS A 298 -30.18 -20.91 -7.50
N SER A 299 -30.94 -21.99 -7.38
CA SER A 299 -31.79 -22.29 -6.21
C SER A 299 -31.03 -22.55 -4.91
N ILE A 300 -29.70 -22.72 -4.94
CA ILE A 300 -28.88 -23.02 -3.75
C ILE A 300 -27.79 -21.98 -3.44
N ARG A 301 -27.60 -20.97 -4.32
CA ARG A 301 -26.54 -19.95 -4.17
C ARG A 301 -26.76 -19.10 -2.91
N ASP A 302 -28.01 -18.73 -2.68
CA ASP A 302 -28.45 -17.84 -1.60
C ASP A 302 -29.09 -18.61 -0.42
N LYS A 303 -29.10 -19.95 -0.47
CA LYS A 303 -29.58 -20.76 0.66
C LYS A 303 -28.55 -20.76 1.78
N LYS A 304 -29.04 -20.57 3.01
CA LYS A 304 -28.24 -20.68 4.23
C LYS A 304 -27.62 -22.08 4.32
N ILE A 305 -26.34 -22.11 4.64
CA ILE A 305 -25.55 -23.32 4.87
C ILE A 305 -24.68 -23.15 6.10
N THR A 306 -24.31 -24.28 6.70
CA THR A 306 -23.24 -24.31 7.69
C THR A 306 -21.92 -24.56 6.96
N VAL A 307 -20.99 -23.62 7.09
CA VAL A 307 -19.62 -23.70 6.58
C VAL A 307 -18.71 -24.11 7.73
N ARG A 308 -17.91 -25.15 7.50
CA ARG A 308 -16.88 -25.60 8.45
C ARG A 308 -15.51 -25.50 7.82
N THR A 309 -14.54 -24.96 8.56
CA THR A 309 -13.14 -24.94 8.18
C THR A 309 -12.32 -25.81 9.13
N SER A 310 -11.38 -26.59 8.59
CA SER A 310 -10.52 -27.48 9.39
C SER A 310 -9.31 -26.76 10.01
N LYS A 311 -8.90 -25.63 9.43
CA LYS A 311 -7.78 -24.78 9.85
C LYS A 311 -7.85 -23.44 9.12
N GLY A 312 -6.96 -22.53 9.48
CA GLY A 312 -6.80 -21.22 8.85
C GLY A 312 -7.67 -20.15 9.48
N ARG A 313 -7.50 -18.93 8.99
CA ARG A 313 -8.33 -17.77 9.40
C ARG A 313 -9.60 -17.65 8.56
N TRP A 314 -9.54 -18.08 7.30
CA TRP A 314 -10.67 -18.00 6.38
C TRP A 314 -11.93 -18.69 6.97
N PRO A 315 -13.14 -18.13 6.80
CA PRO A 315 -13.50 -16.96 5.98
C PRO A 315 -13.36 -15.60 6.70
N THR A 316 -12.79 -15.54 7.90
CA THR A 316 -12.53 -14.26 8.56
C THR A 316 -11.23 -13.65 8.01
N ILE A 317 -11.16 -12.32 8.02
CA ILE A 317 -9.96 -11.62 7.54
C ILE A 317 -8.88 -11.58 8.65
N TRP A 318 -9.30 -11.30 9.89
CA TRP A 318 -8.44 -11.29 11.07
C TRP A 318 -8.91 -12.30 12.13
N GLY A 319 -8.05 -12.55 13.12
CA GLY A 319 -8.26 -13.51 14.21
C GLY A 319 -7.28 -14.68 14.20
N ASP A 320 -7.42 -15.57 15.18
CA ASP A 320 -6.52 -16.71 15.35
C ASP A 320 -6.70 -17.76 14.24
N ASP A 321 -5.62 -18.48 13.95
CA ASP A 321 -5.64 -19.63 13.06
C ASP A 321 -6.28 -20.82 13.79
N GLN A 322 -7.55 -21.09 13.49
CA GLN A 322 -8.33 -22.12 14.16
C GLN A 322 -9.51 -22.59 13.30
N PRO A 323 -9.99 -23.83 13.51
CA PRO A 323 -11.23 -24.30 12.88
C PRO A 323 -12.41 -23.38 13.19
N ARG A 324 -13.31 -23.19 12.22
CA ARG A 324 -14.49 -22.32 12.36
C ARG A 324 -15.74 -23.04 11.88
N GLU A 325 -16.86 -22.73 12.51
CA GLU A 325 -18.19 -23.15 12.08
C GLU A 325 -19.09 -21.92 12.03
N LEU A 326 -19.60 -21.59 10.85
CA LEU A 326 -20.33 -20.35 10.58
C LEU A 326 -21.57 -20.63 9.73
N ILE A 327 -22.60 -19.80 9.87
CA ILE A 327 -23.80 -19.87 9.05
C ILE A 327 -23.80 -18.69 8.09
N THR A 328 -23.86 -18.98 6.79
CA THR A 328 -23.76 -17.99 5.70
C THR A 328 -24.33 -18.59 4.41
N THR A 329 -24.23 -17.89 3.28
CA THR A 329 -24.59 -18.39 1.95
C THR A 329 -23.35 -18.60 1.08
N ARG A 330 -23.48 -19.39 0.02
CA ARG A 330 -22.39 -19.54 -0.97
C ARG A 330 -22.06 -18.20 -1.61
N ARG A 331 -23.08 -17.36 -1.86
CA ARG A 331 -22.91 -16.04 -2.45
C ARG A 331 -22.09 -15.12 -1.54
N GLU A 332 -22.36 -15.08 -0.24
CA GLU A 332 -21.58 -14.26 0.70
C GLU A 332 -20.10 -14.65 0.75
N LEU A 333 -19.78 -15.94 0.63
CA LEU A 333 -18.39 -16.42 0.58
C LEU A 333 -17.63 -15.85 -0.62
N LEU A 334 -18.24 -15.82 -1.80
CA LEU A 334 -17.63 -15.23 -3.00
C LEU A 334 -17.73 -13.70 -3.04
N ASN A 335 -18.77 -13.10 -2.48
CA ASN A 335 -18.95 -11.65 -2.48
C ASN A 335 -17.99 -10.94 -1.51
N TRP A 336 -17.76 -11.51 -0.32
CA TRP A 336 -17.10 -10.81 0.78
C TRP A 336 -15.85 -11.50 1.32
N CYS A 337 -15.67 -12.81 1.09
CA CYS A 337 -14.66 -13.59 1.80
C CYS A 337 -13.50 -14.05 0.91
N SER A 338 -13.74 -14.30 -0.37
CA SER A 338 -12.73 -14.84 -1.29
C SER A 338 -12.36 -13.85 -2.39
N ASP A 339 -11.06 -13.68 -2.59
CA ASP A 339 -10.54 -12.87 -3.68
C ASP A 339 -10.54 -13.68 -4.98
N ILE A 340 -11.20 -13.14 -6.00
CA ILE A 340 -11.39 -13.78 -7.30
C ILE A 340 -10.66 -13.07 -8.43
N GLN A 341 -9.97 -11.94 -8.17
CA GLN A 341 -9.45 -11.08 -9.24
C GLN A 341 -8.28 -10.14 -8.91
N SER A 342 -7.86 -10.01 -7.63
CA SER A 342 -6.77 -9.11 -7.23
C SER A 342 -5.40 -9.77 -7.26
N TYR A 343 -5.32 -11.09 -7.08
CA TYR A 343 -4.05 -11.82 -6.94
C TYR A 343 -3.76 -12.69 -8.15
N ALA A 344 -2.49 -12.73 -8.55
CA ALA A 344 -2.03 -13.64 -9.58
C ALA A 344 -2.23 -15.11 -9.15
N PRO A 345 -2.68 -16.00 -10.05
CA PRO A 345 -2.94 -17.40 -9.77
C PRO A 345 -1.76 -18.13 -9.10
N THR A 346 -2.08 -19.09 -8.23
CA THR A 346 -1.10 -19.94 -7.54
C THR A 346 -0.99 -21.30 -8.24
N LYS A 347 0.14 -22.00 -8.06
CA LYS A 347 0.26 -23.39 -8.56
C LYS A 347 -0.77 -24.32 -7.93
N GLY A 348 -1.16 -24.07 -6.67
CA GLY A 348 -2.23 -24.82 -6.00
C GLY A 348 -3.56 -24.69 -6.73
N LEU A 349 -3.90 -23.49 -7.22
CA LEU A 349 -5.11 -23.28 -8.02
C LEU A 349 -5.04 -24.06 -9.34
N PHE A 350 -3.94 -24.00 -10.08
CA PHE A 350 -3.79 -24.79 -11.32
C PHE A 350 -3.84 -26.30 -11.07
N ARG A 351 -3.22 -26.77 -9.97
CA ARG A 351 -3.28 -28.18 -9.59
C ARG A 351 -4.70 -28.63 -9.26
N LEU A 352 -5.48 -27.80 -8.57
CA LEU A 352 -6.88 -28.05 -8.28
C LEU A 352 -7.69 -28.13 -9.57
N LEU A 353 -7.55 -27.15 -10.46
CA LEU A 353 -8.25 -27.14 -11.74
C LEU A 353 -7.91 -28.39 -12.58
N ALA A 354 -6.64 -28.81 -12.59
CA ALA A 354 -6.21 -30.03 -13.29
C ALA A 354 -6.89 -31.30 -12.76
N GLU A 355 -7.17 -31.37 -11.45
CA GLU A 355 -7.82 -32.53 -10.83
C GLU A 355 -9.23 -32.72 -11.38
N TYR A 356 -9.96 -31.61 -11.52
CA TYR A 356 -11.36 -31.59 -11.91
C TYR A 356 -11.58 -31.28 -13.40
N ALA A 357 -10.52 -31.24 -14.20
CA ALA A 357 -10.58 -31.16 -15.65
C ALA A 357 -10.89 -32.54 -16.24
N SER A 358 -12.00 -32.62 -16.97
CA SER A 358 -12.44 -33.86 -17.64
C SER A 358 -11.77 -34.05 -19.01
N GLU A 359 -11.36 -32.97 -19.66
CA GLU A 359 -10.68 -33.03 -20.96
C GLU A 359 -9.15 -33.26 -20.75
N PRO A 360 -8.54 -34.25 -21.44
CA PRO A 360 -7.12 -34.60 -21.26
C PRO A 360 -6.09 -33.51 -21.60
N ASN A 361 -6.26 -32.75 -22.68
CA ASN A 361 -5.42 -31.63 -23.07
C ASN A 361 -5.45 -30.49 -22.05
N GLU A 362 -6.63 -30.06 -21.60
CA GLU A 362 -6.81 -29.05 -20.55
C GLU A 362 -6.14 -29.51 -19.25
N LYS A 363 -6.40 -30.76 -18.85
CA LYS A 363 -5.77 -31.36 -17.68
C LYS A 363 -4.25 -31.37 -17.79
N LYS A 364 -3.70 -31.66 -18.97
CA LYS A 364 -2.26 -31.66 -19.23
C LYS A 364 -1.67 -30.26 -19.10
N ILE A 365 -2.30 -29.24 -19.69
CA ILE A 365 -1.86 -27.84 -19.61
C ILE A 365 -1.88 -27.35 -18.16
N LEU A 366 -2.97 -27.60 -17.44
CA LEU A 366 -3.10 -27.20 -16.03
C LEU A 366 -2.06 -27.91 -15.14
N SER A 367 -1.82 -29.20 -15.39
CA SER A 367 -0.77 -29.97 -14.71
C SER A 367 0.63 -29.44 -15.03
N PHE A 368 0.88 -29.03 -16.27
CA PHE A 368 2.14 -28.41 -16.68
C PHE A 368 2.40 -27.11 -15.92
N LEU A 369 1.41 -26.23 -15.79
CA LEU A 369 1.52 -24.99 -15.00
C LEU A 369 1.80 -25.24 -13.51
N ALA A 370 1.38 -26.40 -13.00
CA ALA A 370 1.63 -26.86 -11.65
C ALA A 370 2.92 -27.69 -11.48
N SER A 371 3.71 -27.93 -12.54
CA SER A 371 4.92 -28.78 -12.49
C SER A 371 6.23 -27.97 -12.50
N ALA A 372 7.37 -28.66 -12.50
CA ALA A 372 8.69 -28.04 -12.72
C ALA A 372 8.87 -27.58 -14.18
N GLN A 373 8.31 -28.31 -15.14
CA GLN A 373 8.44 -28.02 -16.57
C GLN A 373 7.72 -26.73 -16.97
N GLY A 374 6.56 -26.45 -16.36
CA GLY A 374 5.82 -25.21 -16.62
C GLY A 374 6.25 -24.01 -15.78
N GLN A 375 7.38 -24.08 -15.07
CA GLN A 375 7.83 -22.97 -14.21
C GLN A 375 7.98 -21.65 -14.97
N GLY A 376 8.49 -21.68 -16.21
CA GLY A 376 8.63 -20.49 -17.06
C GLY A 376 7.27 -19.88 -17.39
N ALA A 377 6.39 -20.67 -18.01
CA ALA A 377 5.03 -20.24 -18.36
C ALA A 377 4.23 -19.75 -17.13
N PHE A 378 4.39 -20.40 -15.98
CA PHE A 378 3.78 -19.96 -14.72
C PHE A 378 4.31 -18.60 -14.24
N CYS A 379 5.62 -18.35 -14.33
CA CYS A 379 6.20 -17.05 -14.00
C CYS A 379 5.68 -15.97 -14.94
N ASP A 380 5.65 -16.23 -16.25
CA ASP A 380 5.18 -15.28 -17.25
C ASP A 380 3.72 -14.90 -17.04
N LEU A 381 2.84 -15.86 -16.70
CA LEU A 381 1.44 -15.59 -16.34
C LEU A 381 1.32 -14.64 -15.14
N ARG A 382 2.21 -14.75 -14.15
CA ARG A 382 2.14 -13.96 -12.91
C ARG A 382 2.68 -12.55 -13.05
N THR A 383 3.65 -12.33 -13.94
CA THR A 383 4.27 -11.02 -14.14
C THR A 383 3.51 -10.18 -15.17
N SER A 384 2.87 -10.82 -16.15
CA SER A 384 2.27 -10.13 -17.29
C SER A 384 0.76 -9.86 -17.16
N SER A 385 0.03 -10.60 -16.32
CA SER A 385 -1.43 -10.70 -16.47
C SER A 385 -2.21 -10.61 -15.15
N HIS A 386 -3.21 -9.72 -15.10
CA HIS A 386 -4.19 -9.61 -14.00
C HIS A 386 -5.31 -10.64 -14.17
N ILE A 387 -4.96 -11.92 -14.06
CA ILE A 387 -5.86 -13.05 -14.35
C ILE A 387 -6.91 -13.22 -13.25
N SER A 388 -8.18 -13.30 -13.63
CA SER A 388 -9.28 -13.61 -12.70
C SER A 388 -9.59 -15.11 -12.64
N VAL A 389 -10.26 -15.53 -11.57
CA VAL A 389 -10.76 -16.92 -11.44
C VAL A 389 -11.77 -17.23 -12.54
N SER A 390 -12.66 -16.29 -12.88
CA SER A 390 -13.60 -16.42 -14.00
C SER A 390 -12.84 -16.68 -15.32
N GLN A 391 -11.78 -15.92 -15.61
CA GLN A 391 -10.98 -16.11 -16.82
C GLN A 391 -10.39 -17.52 -16.90
N LEU A 392 -9.86 -18.05 -15.80
CA LEU A 392 -9.30 -19.41 -15.78
C LEU A 392 -10.37 -20.47 -16.03
N LEU A 393 -11.57 -20.32 -15.46
CA LEU A 393 -12.67 -21.26 -15.65
C LEU A 393 -13.23 -21.19 -17.09
N HIS A 394 -13.23 -20.02 -17.73
CA HIS A 394 -13.55 -19.89 -19.16
C HIS A 394 -12.44 -20.43 -20.07
N ALA A 395 -11.18 -20.26 -19.68
CA ALA A 395 -10.03 -20.78 -20.43
C ALA A 395 -9.99 -22.32 -20.43
N PHE A 396 -10.41 -22.94 -19.33
CA PHE A 396 -10.44 -24.40 -19.12
C PHE A 396 -11.86 -24.89 -18.76
N PRO A 397 -12.80 -24.86 -19.71
CA PRO A 397 -14.22 -25.13 -19.45
C PRO A 397 -14.53 -26.55 -18.99
N SER A 398 -13.63 -27.51 -19.22
CA SER A 398 -13.79 -28.89 -18.73
C SER A 398 -13.51 -29.04 -17.23
N SER A 399 -12.92 -28.01 -16.61
CA SER A 399 -12.55 -27.97 -15.19
C SER A 399 -13.69 -27.45 -14.32
N GLN A 400 -14.24 -28.32 -13.48
CA GLN A 400 -15.38 -28.00 -12.60
C GLN A 400 -15.12 -28.40 -11.14
N PRO A 401 -14.19 -27.71 -10.43
CA PRO A 401 -13.92 -28.02 -9.04
C PRO A 401 -15.16 -27.77 -8.17
N PRO A 402 -15.45 -28.63 -7.16
CA PRO A 402 -16.44 -28.32 -6.14
C PRO A 402 -16.13 -26.98 -5.47
N LEU A 403 -17.17 -26.15 -5.27
CA LEU A 403 -17.01 -24.80 -4.74
C LEU A 403 -16.25 -24.76 -3.40
N ASP A 404 -16.53 -25.69 -2.49
CA ASP A 404 -15.85 -25.76 -1.19
C ASP A 404 -14.35 -26.08 -1.34
N HIS A 405 -13.97 -26.94 -2.27
CA HIS A 405 -12.57 -27.20 -2.56
C HIS A 405 -11.89 -26.00 -3.22
N LEU A 406 -12.58 -25.28 -4.12
CA LEU A 406 -12.07 -24.03 -4.69
C LEU A 406 -11.82 -22.97 -3.61
N LEU A 407 -12.78 -22.76 -2.70
CA LEU A 407 -12.64 -21.80 -1.60
C LEU A 407 -11.50 -22.14 -0.64
N SER A 408 -11.09 -23.42 -0.56
CA SER A 408 -9.93 -23.86 0.24
C SER A 408 -8.59 -23.35 -0.31
N VAL A 409 -8.56 -22.92 -1.58
CA VAL A 409 -7.35 -22.52 -2.31
C VAL A 409 -7.31 -21.03 -2.64
N LEU A 410 -8.47 -20.38 -2.73
CA LEU A 410 -8.55 -18.93 -2.99
C LEU A 410 -8.02 -18.12 -1.81
N ASN A 411 -7.43 -16.97 -2.12
CA ASN A 411 -7.01 -16.01 -1.11
C ASN A 411 -8.23 -15.34 -0.46
N THR A 412 -8.06 -14.86 0.77
CA THR A 412 -9.07 -14.03 1.42
C THR A 412 -9.20 -12.68 0.72
N LEU A 413 -10.44 -12.18 0.57
CA LEU A 413 -10.68 -10.83 0.09
C LEU A 413 -10.30 -9.81 1.17
N MET A 414 -9.17 -9.14 0.96
CA MET A 414 -8.64 -8.17 1.91
C MET A 414 -9.29 -6.79 1.75
N PRO A 415 -9.50 -6.02 2.84
CA PRO A 415 -9.88 -4.62 2.77
C PRO A 415 -8.86 -3.75 2.04
N ARG A 416 -9.28 -2.55 1.64
CA ARG A 416 -8.46 -1.57 0.93
C ARG A 416 -8.40 -0.28 1.74
N PHE A 417 -7.19 0.22 1.96
CA PHE A 417 -6.96 1.42 2.77
C PHE A 417 -6.90 2.67 1.90
N TYR A 418 -7.51 3.75 2.38
CA TYR A 418 -7.53 5.04 1.72
C TYR A 418 -7.22 6.15 2.72
N SER A 419 -6.24 7.00 2.41
CA SER A 419 -5.82 8.10 3.28
C SER A 419 -6.85 9.22 3.27
N LEU A 420 -7.08 9.81 4.43
CA LEU A 420 -7.99 10.95 4.59
C LEU A 420 -7.42 12.16 3.86
N SER A 421 -8.27 12.89 3.13
CA SER A 421 -7.89 14.00 2.26
C SER A 421 -8.24 15.39 2.80
N GLN A 422 -8.48 15.47 4.11
CA GLN A 422 -8.93 16.66 4.82
C GLN A 422 -8.57 16.55 6.30
N ASP A 423 -8.74 17.63 7.07
CA ASP A 423 -8.67 17.60 8.54
C ASP A 423 -10.05 17.35 9.18
N PRO A 424 -10.32 16.14 9.71
CA PRO A 424 -11.62 15.78 10.28
C PRO A 424 -12.13 16.70 11.38
N LEU A 425 -11.23 17.41 12.06
CA LEU A 425 -11.61 18.38 13.09
C LEU A 425 -12.22 19.66 12.49
N LEU A 426 -11.91 19.98 11.23
CA LEU A 426 -12.39 21.18 10.54
C LEU A 426 -13.70 20.97 9.80
N SER A 427 -13.95 19.75 9.33
CA SER A 427 -15.14 19.41 8.55
C SER A 427 -16.37 19.08 9.38
N CYS A 428 -16.33 19.33 10.69
CA CYS A 428 -17.51 19.37 11.55
C CYS A 428 -18.42 20.52 11.10
N LYS A 429 -19.41 20.24 10.25
CA LYS A 429 -20.39 21.24 9.83
C LYS A 429 -21.48 21.33 10.91
N GLU A 430 -21.50 22.44 11.63
CA GLU A 430 -22.64 22.81 12.48
C GLU A 430 -23.77 23.33 11.59
N LYS A 431 -24.83 22.54 11.40
CA LYS A 431 -26.11 23.03 10.86
C LYS A 431 -27.13 23.04 11.98
N GLY A 432 -27.28 24.19 12.65
CA GLY A 432 -28.21 24.32 13.78
C GLY A 432 -27.74 23.53 15.01
N THR A 433 -28.59 22.69 15.59
CA THR A 433 -28.30 21.91 16.81
C THR A 433 -27.64 20.55 16.57
N GLN A 434 -27.40 20.15 15.31
CA GLN A 434 -26.76 18.87 14.97
C GLN A 434 -25.40 19.10 14.33
N THR A 435 -24.36 18.51 14.93
CA THR A 435 -23.00 18.46 14.39
C THR A 435 -22.87 17.23 13.51
N ARG A 436 -22.64 17.43 12.20
CA ARG A 436 -22.33 16.32 11.29
C ARG A 436 -20.82 16.18 11.13
N ARG A 437 -20.31 14.96 11.26
CA ARG A 437 -18.89 14.64 11.10
C ARG A 437 -18.68 13.92 9.77
N LEU A 438 -17.85 14.50 8.90
CA LEU A 438 -17.52 13.93 7.60
C LEU A 438 -16.04 13.58 7.53
N VAL A 439 -15.72 12.46 6.89
CA VAL A 439 -14.36 12.12 6.45
C VAL A 439 -14.31 12.09 4.93
N GLU A 440 -13.26 12.65 4.36
CA GLU A 440 -13.11 12.76 2.91
C GLU A 440 -11.98 11.89 2.41
N VAL A 441 -12.18 11.16 1.31
CA VAL A 441 -11.13 10.38 0.64
C VAL A 441 -11.15 10.62 -0.86
N ALA A 442 -9.98 10.46 -1.50
CA ALA A 442 -9.86 10.44 -2.95
C ALA A 442 -9.43 9.05 -3.43
N VAL A 443 -10.05 8.56 -4.50
CA VAL A 443 -9.78 7.23 -5.04
C VAL A 443 -9.64 7.30 -6.56
N THR A 444 -8.46 6.96 -7.05
CA THR A 444 -8.25 6.71 -8.48
C THR A 444 -8.67 5.29 -8.82
N VAL A 445 -9.47 5.13 -9.88
CA VAL A 445 -9.89 3.82 -10.36
C VAL A 445 -8.69 3.08 -10.93
N ALA A 446 -8.47 1.87 -10.42
CA ALA A 446 -7.44 0.98 -10.94
C ALA A 446 -8.05 0.19 -12.08
N GLU A 447 -7.42 0.21 -13.25
CA GLU A 447 -7.89 -0.45 -14.46
C GLU A 447 -6.82 -1.33 -15.08
N SER A 448 -7.27 -2.43 -15.66
CA SER A 448 -6.47 -3.37 -16.44
C SER A 448 -7.26 -3.82 -17.65
N ASP A 449 -6.60 -4.30 -18.69
CA ASP A 449 -7.29 -4.93 -19.82
C ASP A 449 -8.11 -6.14 -19.34
N ASP A 450 -9.31 -6.30 -19.91
CA ASP A 450 -10.17 -7.45 -19.67
C ASP A 450 -10.08 -8.43 -20.84
N TRP A 451 -10.04 -9.72 -20.55
CA TRP A 451 -10.08 -10.77 -21.56
C TRP A 451 -11.43 -10.80 -22.30
N LYS A 452 -12.51 -10.31 -21.67
CA LYS A 452 -13.82 -10.11 -22.29
C LYS A 452 -13.81 -8.94 -23.29
N GLY A 453 -12.74 -8.15 -23.33
CA GLY A 453 -12.59 -6.91 -24.08
C GLY A 453 -12.90 -5.68 -23.21
N GLY A 454 -12.25 -4.56 -23.50
CA GLY A 454 -12.37 -3.33 -22.70
C GLY A 454 -11.48 -3.36 -21.45
N MET A 455 -11.86 -2.60 -20.42
CA MET A 455 -11.11 -2.48 -19.17
C MET A 455 -11.90 -3.04 -17.98
N ARG A 456 -11.21 -3.76 -17.13
CA ARG A 456 -11.68 -4.24 -15.83
C ARG A 456 -11.15 -3.35 -14.72
N THR A 457 -12.00 -3.05 -13.75
CA THR A 457 -11.65 -2.28 -12.56
C THR A 457 -11.13 -3.17 -11.44
N GLY A 458 -10.23 -2.66 -10.60
CA GLY A 458 -9.86 -3.30 -9.33
C GLY A 458 -11.05 -3.44 -8.38
N VAL A 459 -11.00 -4.41 -7.45
CA VAL A 459 -12.14 -4.71 -6.54
C VAL A 459 -12.54 -3.49 -5.72
N GLY A 460 -11.58 -2.87 -5.01
CA GLY A 460 -11.88 -1.77 -4.09
C GLY A 460 -12.24 -0.47 -4.78
N SER A 461 -11.43 -0.05 -5.75
CA SER A 461 -11.66 1.22 -6.45
C SER A 461 -12.82 1.14 -7.43
N GLY A 462 -13.06 -0.02 -8.05
CA GLY A 462 -14.26 -0.27 -8.85
C GLY A 462 -15.55 -0.33 -8.02
N PHE A 463 -15.49 -0.91 -6.81
CA PHE A 463 -16.60 -0.87 -5.86
C PHE A 463 -16.97 0.58 -5.49
N LEU A 464 -15.98 1.39 -5.11
CA LEU A 464 -16.21 2.81 -4.77
C LEU A 464 -16.64 3.64 -5.98
N GLU A 465 -16.09 3.37 -7.18
CA GLU A 465 -16.56 4.00 -8.41
C GLU A 465 -18.06 3.76 -8.65
N GLN A 466 -18.53 2.52 -8.46
CA GLN A 466 -19.95 2.18 -8.63
C GLN A 466 -20.83 3.00 -7.68
N LEU A 467 -20.41 3.18 -6.42
CA LEU A 467 -21.13 4.02 -5.46
C LEU A 467 -21.12 5.49 -5.87
N ALA A 468 -19.97 6.02 -6.31
CA ALA A 468 -19.87 7.40 -6.78
C ALA A 468 -20.78 7.65 -7.99
N ARG A 469 -20.84 6.72 -8.94
CA ARG A 469 -21.70 6.84 -10.12
C ARG A 469 -23.18 6.88 -9.75
N GLN A 470 -23.62 6.07 -8.77
CA GLN A 470 -25.00 6.11 -8.29
C GLN A 470 -25.37 7.47 -7.73
N VAL A 471 -24.48 8.07 -6.92
CA VAL A 471 -24.67 9.43 -6.38
C VAL A 471 -24.73 10.46 -7.51
N ILE A 472 -23.73 10.49 -8.39
CA ILE A 472 -23.64 11.45 -9.50
C ILE A 472 -24.86 11.33 -10.45
N GLU A 473 -25.32 10.12 -10.74
CA GLU A 473 -26.50 9.91 -11.58
C GLU A 473 -27.81 10.33 -10.91
N ALA A 474 -27.92 10.14 -9.59
CA ALA A 474 -29.06 10.61 -8.82
C ALA A 474 -29.12 12.15 -8.81
N GLU A 475 -27.99 12.83 -8.58
CA GLU A 475 -27.91 14.30 -8.63
C GLU A 475 -28.29 14.84 -10.01
N LYS A 476 -27.80 14.20 -11.09
CA LYS A 476 -28.19 14.55 -12.47
C LYS A 476 -29.69 14.43 -12.72
N LYS A 477 -30.37 13.55 -12.00
CA LYS A 477 -31.84 13.38 -12.03
C LYS A 477 -32.57 14.31 -11.06
N GLY A 478 -31.85 15.16 -10.33
CA GLY A 478 -32.40 16.06 -9.31
C GLY A 478 -32.82 15.35 -8.00
N ILE A 479 -32.34 14.13 -7.78
CA ILE A 479 -32.57 13.38 -6.54
C ILE A 479 -31.47 13.77 -5.54
N ASP A 480 -31.86 14.14 -4.33
CA ASP A 480 -30.93 14.45 -3.24
C ASP A 480 -30.16 13.17 -2.81
N PRO A 481 -28.81 13.16 -2.90
CA PRO A 481 -27.99 12.01 -2.48
C PRO A 481 -28.27 11.52 -1.07
N SER A 482 -28.67 12.41 -0.16
CA SER A 482 -28.94 12.07 1.25
C SER A 482 -30.16 11.15 1.42
N THR A 483 -31.00 11.03 0.39
CA THR A 483 -32.16 10.13 0.37
C THR A 483 -31.82 8.71 -0.12
N LEU A 484 -30.62 8.49 -0.63
CA LEU A 484 -30.16 7.19 -1.12
C LEU A 484 -29.65 6.34 0.05
N ASP A 485 -30.03 5.06 0.09
CA ASP A 485 -29.48 4.07 1.05
C ASP A 485 -28.09 3.54 0.59
N ILE A 486 -27.15 4.45 0.31
CA ILE A 486 -25.79 4.11 -0.13
C ILE A 486 -24.83 4.20 1.04
N HIS A 487 -24.07 3.12 1.25
CA HIS A 487 -23.17 3.00 2.40
C HIS A 487 -21.82 2.42 2.00
N VAL A 488 -20.77 2.89 2.66
CA VAL A 488 -19.41 2.37 2.55
C VAL A 488 -19.14 1.47 3.76
N PRO A 489 -18.98 0.14 3.59
CA PRO A 489 -18.54 -0.75 4.66
C PRO A 489 -17.08 -0.47 5.00
N MET A 490 -16.84 0.18 6.14
CA MET A 490 -15.52 0.72 6.47
C MET A 490 -15.22 0.65 7.97
N PHE A 491 -13.95 0.80 8.31
CA PHE A 491 -13.48 0.93 9.68
C PHE A 491 -12.31 1.91 9.71
N ARG A 492 -12.04 2.48 10.88
CA ARG A 492 -10.91 3.37 11.08
C ARG A 492 -9.59 2.59 10.97
N GLY A 493 -8.66 3.09 10.16
CA GLY A 493 -7.34 2.47 10.05
C GLY A 493 -6.57 2.57 11.38
N LEU A 494 -5.64 1.64 11.61
CA LEU A 494 -4.84 1.49 12.85
C LEU A 494 -3.95 2.69 13.23
N MET A 495 -4.06 3.84 12.56
CA MET A 495 -3.23 5.05 12.75
C MET A 495 -1.74 4.77 12.88
N ALA A 496 -1.25 3.68 12.28
CA ALA A 496 0.14 3.30 12.31
C ALA A 496 1.00 4.20 11.41
N ASN A 497 0.35 5.02 10.58
CA ASN A 497 1.01 5.96 9.70
C ASN A 497 1.78 7.02 10.53
N PRO A 498 3.09 7.15 10.35
CA PRO A 498 3.87 8.23 10.96
C PRO A 498 3.28 9.63 10.70
N LEU A 499 2.61 9.83 9.56
CA LEU A 499 1.87 11.04 9.20
C LEU A 499 0.85 11.47 10.28
N ALA A 500 0.18 10.50 10.91
CA ALA A 500 -0.85 10.74 11.91
C ALA A 500 -0.31 10.88 13.35
N LYS A 501 0.88 10.32 13.64
CA LYS A 501 1.43 10.23 15.00
C LYS A 501 2.33 11.40 15.39
N GLN A 502 3.05 11.99 14.44
CA GLN A 502 4.15 12.93 14.71
C GLN A 502 3.97 14.26 13.96
N PHE A 503 2.75 14.81 13.99
CA PHE A 503 2.52 16.13 13.41
C PHE A 503 3.03 17.23 14.35
N THR A 504 4.27 17.70 14.13
CA THR A 504 4.77 18.94 14.74
C THR A 504 4.40 20.11 13.83
N SER A 505 3.72 21.12 14.39
CA SER A 505 3.00 22.12 13.61
C SER A 505 3.86 23.22 12.99
N ASP A 506 5.05 23.51 13.54
CA ASP A 506 5.65 24.84 13.35
C ASP A 506 6.84 24.90 12.37
N GLY A 507 7.52 23.77 12.14
CA GLY A 507 8.70 23.68 11.26
C GLY A 507 8.40 23.64 9.76
N PRO A 508 9.35 23.95 8.87
CA PRO A 508 9.13 23.96 7.42
C PRO A 508 8.77 22.57 6.88
N MET A 509 7.87 22.51 5.90
CA MET A 509 7.31 21.25 5.40
C MET A 509 7.26 21.20 3.87
N LEU A 510 7.81 20.14 3.29
CA LEU A 510 7.72 19.84 1.86
C LEU A 510 6.87 18.59 1.63
N LEU A 511 5.80 18.74 0.85
CA LEU A 511 4.82 17.69 0.53
C LEU A 511 4.93 17.33 -0.96
N ILE A 512 5.34 16.11 -1.28
CA ILE A 512 5.59 15.67 -2.66
C ILE A 512 4.59 14.58 -3.00
N GLY A 513 3.59 14.90 -3.84
CA GLY A 513 2.48 14.00 -4.16
C GLY A 513 2.26 13.88 -5.66
N ALA A 514 2.14 12.67 -6.19
CA ALA A 514 1.78 12.45 -7.60
C ALA A 514 0.41 11.79 -7.74
N GLY A 515 -0.42 12.32 -8.64
CA GLY A 515 -1.82 11.86 -8.82
C GLY A 515 -2.59 11.93 -7.50
N VAL A 516 -3.31 10.86 -7.15
CA VAL A 516 -4.05 10.75 -5.88
C VAL A 516 -3.14 10.77 -4.63
N GLY A 517 -1.83 10.64 -4.81
CA GLY A 517 -0.79 10.95 -3.80
C GLY A 517 -0.95 12.30 -3.11
N ILE A 518 -1.57 13.26 -3.80
CA ILE A 518 -1.80 14.60 -3.25
C ILE A 518 -2.89 14.65 -2.18
N ALA A 519 -3.78 13.65 -2.14
CA ALA A 519 -4.98 13.66 -1.32
C ALA A 519 -4.70 13.89 0.18
N PRO A 520 -3.81 13.14 0.86
CA PRO A 520 -3.54 13.36 2.28
C PRO A 520 -2.98 14.77 2.58
N PHE A 521 -2.24 15.36 1.64
CA PHE A 521 -1.62 16.67 1.81
C PHE A 521 -2.60 17.82 1.88
N ARG A 522 -3.80 17.67 1.31
CA ARG A 522 -4.86 18.68 1.42
C ARG A 522 -5.25 18.95 2.88
N GLY A 523 -5.41 17.89 3.69
CA GLY A 523 -5.68 18.04 5.12
C GLY A 523 -4.53 18.69 5.90
N PHE A 524 -3.28 18.33 5.56
CA PHE A 524 -2.09 18.93 6.17
C PHE A 524 -1.98 20.43 5.89
N VAL A 525 -2.21 20.85 4.64
CA VAL A 525 -2.19 22.27 4.26
C VAL A 525 -3.32 23.02 4.94
N GLN A 526 -4.54 22.49 4.94
CA GLN A 526 -5.68 23.11 5.63
C GLN A 526 -5.40 23.35 7.12
N ARG A 527 -4.85 22.35 7.83
CA ARG A 527 -4.43 22.48 9.23
C ARG A 527 -3.38 23.58 9.41
N ARG A 528 -2.39 23.62 8.52
CA ARG A 528 -1.27 24.57 8.59
C ARG A 528 -1.69 26.00 8.33
N LEU A 529 -2.59 26.23 7.36
CA LEU A 529 -3.06 27.56 7.00
C LEU A 529 -3.93 28.21 8.09
N GLN A 530 -4.44 27.45 9.06
CA GLN A 530 -5.12 28.01 10.24
C GLN A 530 -4.16 28.67 11.23
N SER A 531 -2.89 28.27 11.24
CA SER A 531 -1.87 28.88 12.09
C SER A 531 -1.16 29.99 11.33
N ALA A 532 -1.35 31.24 11.77
CA ALA A 532 -0.71 32.41 11.14
C ALA A 532 0.84 32.29 11.07
N ASN A 533 1.45 31.55 12.00
CA ASN A 533 2.90 31.32 12.05
C ASN A 533 3.39 30.30 11.00
N CYS A 534 2.48 29.51 10.42
CA CYS A 534 2.82 28.35 9.59
C CYS A 534 2.46 28.53 8.11
N ALA A 535 1.68 29.56 7.75
CA ALA A 535 1.15 29.74 6.41
C ALA A 535 2.22 29.84 5.32
N ASN A 536 3.41 30.38 5.63
CA ASN A 536 4.53 30.53 4.70
C ASN A 536 5.62 29.45 4.86
N LYS A 537 5.29 28.33 5.52
CA LYS A 537 6.23 27.25 5.86
C LYS A 537 5.78 25.88 5.32
N VAL A 538 4.95 25.87 4.28
CA VAL A 538 4.45 24.65 3.64
C VAL A 538 4.53 24.77 2.13
N TRP A 539 5.15 23.79 1.49
CA TRP A 539 5.31 23.71 0.04
C TRP A 539 4.82 22.37 -0.47
N VAL A 540 4.10 22.39 -1.58
CA VAL A 540 3.50 21.21 -2.19
C VAL A 540 3.98 21.08 -3.63
N LEU A 541 4.57 19.93 -3.97
CA LEU A 541 4.90 19.55 -5.34
C LEU A 541 3.89 18.51 -5.81
N GLN A 542 3.00 18.90 -6.72
CA GLN A 542 1.96 18.02 -7.27
C GLN A 542 2.33 17.52 -8.66
N GLY A 543 2.59 16.22 -8.80
CA GLY A 543 2.79 15.57 -10.10
C GLY A 543 1.48 15.20 -10.77
N VAL A 544 1.25 15.68 -12.00
CA VAL A 544 0.08 15.38 -12.83
C VAL A 544 0.51 15.05 -14.27
N ARG A 545 -0.42 14.59 -15.10
CA ARG A 545 -0.13 14.40 -16.54
C ARG A 545 -0.39 15.67 -17.31
N ASP A 546 -1.59 16.21 -17.17
CA ASP A 546 -2.08 17.42 -17.82
C ASP A 546 -2.95 18.19 -16.85
N SER A 547 -2.53 19.41 -16.50
CA SER A 547 -3.24 20.22 -15.51
C SER A 547 -4.68 20.55 -15.91
N LEU A 548 -5.03 20.47 -17.20
CA LEU A 548 -6.43 20.66 -17.60
C LEU A 548 -7.32 19.46 -17.28
N LEU A 549 -6.76 18.26 -17.09
CA LEU A 549 -7.52 17.00 -17.00
C LEU A 549 -7.42 16.32 -15.63
N ASP A 550 -6.21 16.24 -15.04
CA ASP A 550 -5.94 15.46 -13.83
C ASP A 550 -5.34 16.26 -12.66
N GLU A 551 -5.50 17.59 -12.68
CA GLU A 551 -5.19 18.46 -11.55
C GLU A 551 -6.24 18.32 -10.43
N LEU A 552 -5.96 17.41 -9.49
CA LEU A 552 -6.85 17.15 -8.36
C LEU A 552 -6.89 18.35 -7.40
N TYR A 553 -8.09 18.66 -6.89
CA TYR A 553 -8.36 19.68 -5.87
C TYR A 553 -7.92 21.11 -6.22
N ARG A 554 -7.87 21.45 -7.51
CA ARG A 554 -7.64 22.83 -7.94
C ARG A 554 -8.66 23.78 -7.30
N GLY A 555 -8.18 24.88 -6.69
CA GLY A 555 -9.03 25.87 -6.03
C GLY A 555 -9.42 25.53 -4.59
N GLU A 556 -8.93 24.42 -4.03
CA GLU A 556 -9.32 23.94 -2.69
C GLU A 556 -8.17 24.01 -1.66
N TRP A 557 -7.07 24.70 -1.98
CA TRP A 557 -5.85 24.76 -1.16
C TRP A 557 -5.74 26.02 -0.28
N GLY A 558 -6.72 26.92 -0.32
CA GLY A 558 -6.74 28.15 0.49
C GLY A 558 -6.27 29.40 -0.26
N VAL A 559 -6.02 30.49 0.49
CA VAL A 559 -5.54 31.76 -0.07
C VAL A 559 -4.09 31.61 -0.52
N ASP A 560 -3.73 32.20 -1.67
CA ASP A 560 -2.40 32.10 -2.29
C ASP A 560 -1.95 30.67 -2.65
N GLU A 561 -2.87 29.84 -3.17
CA GLU A 561 -2.60 28.48 -3.68
C GLU A 561 -1.36 28.39 -4.58
N GLU A 562 -1.13 29.40 -5.43
CA GLU A 562 0.02 29.47 -6.34
C GLU A 562 1.38 29.60 -5.61
N LYS A 563 1.40 30.10 -4.38
CA LYS A 563 2.62 30.19 -3.55
C LYS A 563 2.90 28.89 -2.80
N VAL A 564 1.84 28.18 -2.41
CA VAL A 564 1.94 26.94 -1.63
C VAL A 564 2.19 25.74 -2.54
N ARG A 565 1.59 25.70 -3.73
CA ARG A 565 1.51 24.51 -4.57
C ARG A 565 2.11 24.76 -5.96
N THR A 566 3.14 23.97 -6.28
CA THR A 566 3.71 23.86 -7.63
C THR A 566 3.16 22.63 -8.33
N VAL A 567 2.56 22.81 -9.51
CA VAL A 567 2.03 21.72 -10.34
C VAL A 567 3.04 21.34 -11.42
N VAL A 568 3.47 20.08 -11.43
CA VAL A 568 4.46 19.52 -12.35
C VAL A 568 3.76 18.60 -13.34
N GLN A 569 3.90 18.89 -14.64
CA GLN A 569 3.18 18.20 -15.71
C GLN A 569 4.09 17.27 -16.51
N SER A 570 3.76 15.99 -16.54
CA SER A 570 4.58 14.96 -17.20
C SER A 570 4.28 14.76 -18.69
N ARG A 571 3.10 15.19 -19.18
CA ARG A 571 2.69 15.00 -20.59
C ARG A 571 2.43 16.31 -21.33
N ARG A 572 2.72 17.44 -20.69
CA ARG A 572 2.44 18.77 -21.24
C ARG A 572 3.54 19.76 -20.86
N GLY A 573 3.78 20.74 -21.73
CA GLY A 573 4.82 21.74 -21.53
C GLY A 573 6.20 21.11 -21.59
N GLU A 574 6.99 21.30 -20.54
CA GLU A 574 8.35 20.79 -20.45
C GLU A 574 8.45 19.28 -20.17
N SER A 575 7.31 18.60 -19.93
CA SER A 575 7.23 17.15 -19.69
C SER A 575 8.20 16.68 -18.59
N LYS A 576 7.99 17.19 -17.37
CA LYS A 576 8.81 16.92 -16.19
C LYS A 576 8.05 16.06 -15.18
N TYR A 577 8.77 15.30 -14.36
CA TYR A 577 8.19 14.66 -13.18
C TYR A 577 8.63 15.39 -11.90
N VAL A 578 7.99 15.05 -10.78
CA VAL A 578 8.24 15.70 -9.49
C VAL A 578 9.70 15.61 -9.04
N GLN A 579 10.41 14.53 -9.37
CA GLN A 579 11.83 14.38 -9.04
C GLN A 579 12.75 15.34 -9.82
N GLU A 580 12.36 15.79 -11.00
CA GLU A 580 13.07 16.87 -11.67
C GLU A 580 12.79 18.20 -10.97
N GLU A 581 11.56 18.44 -10.54
CA GLU A 581 11.20 19.67 -9.80
C GLU A 581 11.90 19.76 -8.44
N VAL A 582 12.07 18.64 -7.73
CA VAL A 582 12.89 18.56 -6.51
C VAL A 582 14.32 19.04 -6.78
N ARG A 583 14.91 18.65 -7.91
CA ARG A 583 16.27 19.11 -8.30
C ARG A 583 16.26 20.59 -8.71
N HIS A 584 15.23 21.06 -9.42
CA HIS A 584 15.11 22.48 -9.79
C HIS A 584 14.96 23.39 -8.55
N GLN A 585 14.24 22.93 -7.53
CA GLN A 585 14.03 23.69 -6.29
C GLN A 585 15.03 23.29 -5.19
N ALA A 586 16.26 22.90 -5.56
CA ALA A 586 17.26 22.39 -4.64
C ALA A 586 17.55 23.32 -3.44
N ASP A 587 17.52 24.65 -3.64
CA ASP A 587 17.72 25.62 -2.55
C ASP A 587 16.60 25.56 -1.50
N LEU A 588 15.34 25.51 -1.95
CA LEU A 588 14.17 25.36 -1.08
C LEU A 588 14.19 23.98 -0.39
N VAL A 589 14.44 22.92 -1.15
CA VAL A 589 14.53 21.57 -0.61
C VAL A 589 15.62 21.51 0.47
N TRP A 590 16.80 22.06 0.20
CA TRP A 590 17.89 22.14 1.18
C TRP A 590 17.48 22.93 2.43
N PHE A 591 16.84 24.09 2.26
CA PHE A 591 16.31 24.90 3.36
C PHE A 591 15.38 24.09 4.27
N VAL A 592 14.45 23.32 3.69
CA VAL A 592 13.53 22.46 4.46
C VAL A 592 14.29 21.33 5.14
N ILE A 593 15.12 20.57 4.43
CA ILE A 593 15.71 19.33 4.98
C ILE A 593 16.82 19.61 6.01
N ASN A 594 17.49 20.75 5.89
CA ASN A 594 18.55 21.17 6.81
C ASN A 594 18.01 21.84 8.08
N ALA A 595 16.74 22.26 8.09
CA ALA A 595 16.11 22.78 9.30
C ALA A 595 16.00 21.70 10.39
N LEU A 596 16.14 22.10 11.65
CA LEU A 596 16.09 21.19 12.81
C LEU A 596 14.74 20.48 12.92
N ASP A 597 13.65 21.17 12.61
CA ASP A 597 12.27 20.70 12.65
C ASP A 597 11.64 20.56 11.26
N GLY A 598 12.47 20.56 10.21
CA GLY A 598 12.06 20.41 8.83
C GLY A 598 11.57 19.00 8.51
N ARG A 599 10.50 18.91 7.72
CA ARG A 599 9.85 17.64 7.37
C ARG A 599 9.58 17.51 5.88
N VAL A 600 9.79 16.30 5.36
CA VAL A 600 9.51 15.94 3.98
C VAL A 600 8.59 14.72 3.95
N PHE A 601 7.51 14.85 3.18
CA PHE A 601 6.51 13.81 3.03
C PHE A 601 6.33 13.47 1.56
N VAL A 602 6.34 12.18 1.24
CA VAL A 602 6.21 11.68 -0.13
C VAL A 602 5.03 10.70 -0.21
N CYS A 603 4.08 10.95 -1.11
CA CYS A 603 2.91 10.09 -1.29
C CYS A 603 2.63 9.80 -2.77
N GLY A 604 2.34 8.54 -3.12
CA GLY A 604 2.00 8.13 -4.48
C GLY A 604 2.59 6.78 -4.86
N SER A 605 2.84 6.55 -6.15
CA SER A 605 3.39 5.27 -6.61
C SER A 605 4.82 5.06 -6.11
N GLY A 606 5.09 3.91 -5.50
CA GLY A 606 6.45 3.60 -5.03
C GLY A 606 7.44 3.40 -6.17
N LYS A 607 7.02 2.63 -7.17
CA LYS A 607 7.84 2.33 -8.35
C LYS A 607 7.94 3.56 -9.25
N GLY A 608 9.17 3.93 -9.61
CA GLY A 608 9.45 5.07 -10.48
C GLY A 608 9.33 6.43 -9.77
N MET A 609 8.18 6.78 -9.18
CA MET A 609 8.01 8.09 -8.52
C MET A 609 8.74 8.14 -7.17
N GLY A 610 8.41 7.23 -6.24
CA GLY A 610 9.05 7.20 -4.91
C GLY A 610 10.57 7.02 -4.98
N GLU A 611 11.03 6.04 -5.75
CA GLU A 611 12.46 5.79 -6.01
C GLU A 611 13.14 7.03 -6.63
N GLY A 612 12.54 7.62 -7.66
CA GLY A 612 13.11 8.78 -8.33
C GLY A 612 13.18 10.03 -7.45
N VAL A 613 12.20 10.22 -6.55
CA VAL A 613 12.21 11.32 -5.56
C VAL A 613 13.28 11.09 -4.51
N GLU A 614 13.45 9.87 -4.00
CA GLU A 614 14.53 9.55 -3.04
C GLU A 614 15.90 9.84 -3.66
N ASP A 615 16.14 9.42 -4.90
CA ASP A 615 17.39 9.72 -5.62
C ASP A 615 17.59 11.24 -5.81
N ALA A 616 16.52 11.97 -6.16
CA ALA A 616 16.60 13.43 -6.30
C ALA A 616 16.93 14.14 -4.99
N LEU A 617 16.37 13.67 -3.88
CA LEU A 617 16.64 14.19 -2.53
C LEU A 617 18.08 13.91 -2.09
N VAL A 618 18.63 12.75 -2.46
CA VAL A 618 20.06 12.43 -2.27
C VAL A 618 20.93 13.38 -3.10
N ASP A 619 20.61 13.60 -4.38
CA ASP A 619 21.34 14.53 -5.25
C ASP A 619 21.38 15.96 -4.66
N VAL A 620 20.25 16.44 -4.13
CA VAL A 620 20.16 17.77 -3.48
C VAL A 620 21.04 17.83 -2.23
N ALA A 621 20.99 16.80 -1.37
CA ALA A 621 21.80 16.75 -0.16
C ALA A 621 23.31 16.73 -0.45
N MET A 622 23.72 16.02 -1.50
CA MET A 622 25.11 16.03 -1.96
C MET A 622 25.54 17.42 -2.45
N ALA A 623 24.73 18.02 -3.33
CA ALA A 623 25.08 19.28 -3.98
C ALA A 623 25.04 20.49 -3.03
N LYS A 624 24.05 20.57 -2.13
CA LYS A 624 23.83 21.72 -1.24
C LYS A 624 24.44 21.53 0.16
N GLY A 625 24.55 20.29 0.61
CA GLY A 625 25.19 19.93 1.88
C GLY A 625 26.69 19.65 1.78
N ASN A 626 27.25 19.64 0.56
CA ASN A 626 28.63 19.23 0.29
C ASN A 626 28.96 17.85 0.88
N LEU A 627 27.98 16.94 0.78
CA LEU A 627 28.07 15.56 1.26
C LEU A 627 28.47 14.64 0.10
N ASN A 628 29.23 13.59 0.40
CA ASN A 628 29.39 12.50 -0.56
C ASN A 628 28.13 11.60 -0.58
N MET A 629 28.11 10.62 -1.50
CA MET A 629 26.95 9.74 -1.69
C MET A 629 26.59 8.93 -0.43
N GLU A 630 27.59 8.37 0.26
CA GLU A 630 27.37 7.55 1.45
C GLU A 630 26.86 8.41 2.60
N GLU A 631 27.43 9.60 2.77
CA GLU A 631 26.99 10.59 3.76
C GLU A 631 25.56 11.07 3.50
N ALA A 632 25.20 11.33 2.23
CA ALA A 632 23.85 11.75 1.87
C ALA A 632 22.82 10.64 2.11
N LYS A 633 23.16 9.38 1.81
CA LYS A 633 22.30 8.23 2.13
C LYS A 633 22.15 8.05 3.64
N GLN A 634 23.23 8.20 4.40
CA GLN A 634 23.18 8.12 5.86
C GLN A 634 22.38 9.28 6.46
N PHE A 635 22.50 10.49 5.91
CA PHE A 635 21.69 11.64 6.30
C PHE A 635 20.19 11.33 6.17
N TRP A 636 19.76 10.76 5.03
CA TRP A 636 18.37 10.38 4.82
C TRP A 636 17.92 9.20 5.69
N ALA A 637 18.81 8.25 5.98
CA ALA A 637 18.53 7.18 6.95
C ALA A 637 18.25 7.75 8.35
N ASN A 638 19.05 8.72 8.80
CA ASN A 638 18.85 9.40 10.08
C ASN A 638 17.54 10.21 10.08
N LYS A 639 17.21 10.89 8.98
CA LYS A 639 15.94 11.62 8.82
C LYS A 639 14.73 10.69 8.85
N LYS A 640 14.83 9.49 8.25
CA LYS A 640 13.83 8.41 8.32
C LYS A 640 13.62 7.96 9.76
N GLU A 641 14.70 7.67 10.48
CA GLU A 641 14.66 7.23 11.88
C GLU A 641 14.06 8.30 12.80
N ALA A 642 14.40 9.57 12.58
CA ALA A 642 13.87 10.71 13.33
C ALA A 642 12.41 11.08 12.96
N GLY A 643 11.78 10.40 12.00
CA GLY A 643 10.42 10.71 11.53
C GLY A 643 10.30 12.05 10.78
N GLN A 644 11.42 12.57 10.27
CA GLN A 644 11.49 13.83 9.51
C GLN A 644 11.36 13.60 8.00
N TYR A 645 11.63 12.39 7.53
CA TYR A 645 11.28 11.93 6.18
C TYR A 645 10.32 10.75 6.26
N ILE A 646 9.13 10.91 5.68
CA ILE A 646 8.11 9.86 5.64
C ILE A 646 7.64 9.69 4.21
N ALA A 647 7.85 8.49 3.66
CA ALA A 647 7.34 8.10 2.36
C ALA A 647 6.22 7.07 2.54
N GLU A 648 5.00 7.45 2.17
CA GLU A 648 3.84 6.55 2.10
C GLU A 648 3.55 6.27 0.64
N THR A 649 4.21 5.24 0.11
CA THR A 649 4.09 4.84 -1.29
C THR A 649 3.40 3.49 -1.44
N TRP A 650 2.62 3.34 -2.50
CA TRP A 650 1.84 2.13 -2.79
C TRP A 650 2.06 1.56 -4.19
#